data_AF-A0A849M3K2-F1
#
_entry.id   AF-A0A849M3K2-F1
#
_cell.length_a   1.000
_cell.length_b   1.000
_cell.length_c   1.000
_cell.angle_alpha   90.00
_cell.angle_beta   90.00
_cell.angle_gamma   90.00
#
_symmetry.space_group_name_H-M   'P 1'
#
loop_
_entity.id
_entity.type
_entity.pdbx_description
1 polymer ?
#
loop_
_entity_poly.entity_id
_entity_poly.type
_entity_poly.pdbx_seq_one_letter_code
_entity_poly.pdbx_strand_id
1 'polypeptide(L)'
;MKIKILFSMLLLISLSLIISCSPGFEKIENRYFNPDLVERPAELIDTLQYRSFLYFINEINPENGLVKDRSTKDSPASIAAVGFAYPIWAIGVDRGWITREYARQLTLNSLRFFWTSLQSTDPLATGYKGFYYHFLDMKNGERVWKCELSTIDTALLLAGIRFAMQFYDGTNPDEKEIRALGDSLTQRIDWDWTTMPDEKWFANSVSFGWHPEQGFIQSSWVGYNEAMILYILAAGSGYSGIEKAWQQWLSHYKWQEPYTGLAHVNFPPLFGHQYSPMFIDYRYQSDNYMQNKGINYFENGQRAVLSQNLYATENPLGWVGYDSLTWGLTACDGPGNKFNTDTNEFRSYSARGANGPNHIEFDDGTIAPTAAASSIIYNPNLVIPTIQNMYQKYGSKGLWRKYGFKDAFNPTAGWFASDYLGIDQGPIVLMIENWRNGFVWKYMMKDPVVKKGLSLLGFTKTSDYPFETAIKKFEQQDKTNPPPKDAVLFVGSSSIRMWKSLQNDMAPIKTINRGFGGSEAEHAIHFFDRIVEPYKPKAIVFYEGDNDIASGKPPVEVLVHFKEFCRQVNQKLKNTPVYFISIKPSIARKKVWPQMQEANALIKEFCDTRQNVFYIDTAAGMLTETGEIRDDIFIKDMLHMNDTGYKIWADLVKAQLQNTQ
;
A
#
# COMPACT_ATOMS: atom_id res chain seq x y z
N MET A 1 -37.09 -50.09 46.45
CA MET A 1 -36.15 -49.84 47.57
C MET A 1 -35.47 -48.49 47.36
N LYS A 2 -35.85 -47.51 48.22
CA LYS A 2 -35.14 -46.28 48.63
C LYS A 2 -34.61 -45.30 47.52
N ILE A 3 -35.24 -44.11 47.33
CA ILE A 3 -34.97 -42.79 48.02
C ILE A 3 -33.82 -42.03 47.29
N LYS A 4 -33.83 -40.75 46.86
CA LYS A 4 -34.58 -39.51 47.18
C LYS A 4 -34.24 -38.36 46.18
N ILE A 5 -35.22 -37.46 45.93
CA ILE A 5 -35.22 -35.96 45.97
C ILE A 5 -34.28 -35.17 45.01
N LEU A 6 -34.77 -34.36 44.05
CA LEU A 6 -35.49 -33.05 44.06
C LEU A 6 -34.64 -31.77 44.38
N PHE A 7 -34.68 -30.85 43.41
CA PHE A 7 -34.75 -29.37 43.50
C PHE A 7 -33.51 -28.46 43.67
N SER A 8 -33.43 -27.52 42.70
CA SER A 8 -33.30 -26.05 42.85
C SER A 8 -31.99 -25.33 42.50
N MET A 9 -32.02 -24.70 41.31
CA MET A 9 -32.14 -23.24 41.07
C MET A 9 -30.98 -22.26 41.41
N LEU A 10 -30.78 -21.34 40.45
CA LEU A 10 -30.03 -20.07 40.40
C LEU A 10 -28.53 -20.10 40.01
N LEU A 11 -28.13 -19.63 38.81
CA LEU A 11 -28.05 -18.27 38.23
C LEU A 11 -26.69 -17.58 38.53
N LEU A 12 -25.81 -17.44 37.52
CA LEU A 12 -25.09 -16.22 37.09
C LEU A 12 -23.72 -16.50 36.44
N ILE A 13 -23.72 -16.37 35.10
CA ILE A 13 -22.81 -15.57 34.26
C ILE A 13 -21.32 -15.50 34.68
N SER A 14 -20.46 -16.19 33.92
CA SER A 14 -19.32 -15.53 33.27
C SER A 14 -18.92 -16.30 32.00
N LEU A 15 -19.24 -15.70 30.86
CA LEU A 15 -18.88 -16.19 29.53
C LEU A 15 -17.43 -15.74 29.26
N SER A 16 -16.45 -16.56 29.61
CA SER A 16 -15.08 -16.38 29.13
C SER A 16 -14.96 -16.96 27.72
N LEU A 17 -15.17 -16.12 26.71
CA LEU A 17 -14.70 -16.39 25.34
C LEU A 17 -13.17 -16.32 25.35
N ILE A 18 -12.53 -17.48 25.44
CA ILE A 18 -11.14 -17.66 25.03
C ILE A 18 -11.17 -17.75 23.50
N ILE A 19 -10.89 -16.64 22.82
CA ILE A 19 -10.46 -16.69 21.42
C ILE A 19 -9.02 -17.20 21.46
N SER A 20 -8.84 -18.50 21.24
CA SER A 20 -7.53 -19.08 20.99
C SER A 20 -7.07 -18.64 19.60
N CYS A 21 -6.14 -17.69 19.54
CA CYS A 21 -5.28 -17.52 18.38
C CYS A 21 -4.47 -18.80 18.17
N SER A 22 -4.47 -19.33 16.96
CA SER A 22 -3.73 -20.52 16.56
C SER A 22 -2.21 -20.32 16.76
N PRO A 23 -1.48 -21.22 17.44
CA PRO A 23 -0.07 -21.01 17.82
C PRO A 23 0.94 -21.41 16.72
N GLY A 24 0.66 -21.04 15.46
CA GLY A 24 1.46 -21.45 14.29
C GLY A 24 2.40 -20.40 13.70
N PHE A 25 2.24 -19.11 14.02
CA PHE A 25 2.88 -18.00 13.30
C PHE A 25 4.21 -17.51 13.91
N GLU A 26 4.54 -17.86 15.16
CA GLU A 26 5.58 -17.18 15.96
C GLU A 26 7.02 -17.74 15.81
N LYS A 27 7.28 -18.73 14.95
CA LYS A 27 8.53 -19.54 15.03
C LYS A 27 9.54 -19.42 13.89
N ILE A 28 9.43 -18.44 13.01
CA ILE A 28 10.31 -18.34 11.81
C ILE A 28 11.27 -17.12 11.85
N GLU A 29 11.10 -16.15 12.76
CA GLU A 29 11.76 -14.84 12.65
C GLU A 29 13.26 -14.74 13.04
N ASN A 30 13.85 -15.70 13.77
CA ASN A 30 15.15 -15.43 14.44
C ASN A 30 16.34 -16.29 13.97
N ARG A 31 16.79 -16.15 12.71
CA ARG A 31 18.08 -16.76 12.31
C ARG A 31 18.94 -16.08 11.24
N TYR A 32 18.56 -14.93 10.67
CA TYR A 32 19.27 -14.38 9.50
C TYR A 32 19.43 -12.85 9.54
N PHE A 33 20.37 -12.32 10.33
CA PHE A 33 20.81 -10.93 10.20
C PHE A 33 22.34 -10.83 10.31
N ASN A 34 22.96 -10.20 9.31
CA ASN A 34 24.36 -9.78 9.31
C ASN A 34 24.36 -8.24 9.12
N PRO A 35 24.83 -7.45 10.11
CA PRO A 35 24.67 -5.99 10.13
C PRO A 35 25.71 -5.20 9.32
N ASP A 36 26.73 -5.84 8.75
CA ASP A 36 27.81 -5.09 8.07
C ASP A 36 27.65 -5.08 6.55
N LEU A 37 27.51 -3.85 6.03
CA LEU A 37 27.40 -3.39 4.63
C LEU A 37 25.98 -3.36 4.06
N VAL A 38 25.52 -2.15 3.68
CA VAL A 38 24.65 -1.75 2.54
C VAL A 38 23.90 -0.44 2.87
N GLU A 39 23.53 0.33 1.85
CA GLU A 39 22.62 1.48 1.96
C GLU A 39 21.47 1.16 2.94
N ARG A 40 21.15 2.10 3.86
CA ARG A 40 20.26 1.80 4.98
C ARG A 40 18.88 1.38 4.45
N PRO A 41 18.22 0.33 4.98
CA PRO A 41 16.97 -0.20 4.43
C PRO A 41 15.92 0.86 4.05
N ALA A 42 15.68 1.85 4.93
CA ALA A 42 14.75 2.95 4.65
C ALA A 42 15.19 3.85 3.46
N GLU A 43 16.50 4.09 3.32
CA GLU A 43 17.09 4.82 2.20
C GLU A 43 16.98 4.04 0.89
N LEU A 44 17.11 2.71 0.94
CA LEU A 44 16.92 1.85 -0.23
C LEU A 44 15.46 1.89 -0.72
N ILE A 45 14.47 1.84 0.17
CA ILE A 45 13.06 1.97 -0.19
C ILE A 45 12.77 3.36 -0.77
N ASP A 46 13.29 4.44 -0.15
CA ASP A 46 13.19 5.80 -0.71
C ASP A 46 13.81 5.87 -2.13
N THR A 47 14.98 5.26 -2.32
CA THR A 47 15.69 5.26 -3.60
C THR A 47 14.97 4.43 -4.66
N LEU A 48 14.45 3.25 -4.31
CA LEU A 48 13.64 2.42 -5.20
C LEU A 48 12.42 3.18 -5.68
N GLN A 49 11.65 3.77 -4.75
CA GLN A 49 10.45 4.53 -5.10
C GLN A 49 10.78 5.70 -6.03
N TYR A 50 11.80 6.50 -5.71
CA TYR A 50 12.21 7.64 -6.53
C TYR A 50 12.70 7.22 -7.91
N ARG A 51 13.53 6.17 -8.01
CA ARG A 51 14.02 5.69 -9.31
C ARG A 51 12.90 5.10 -10.15
N SER A 52 11.96 4.36 -9.56
CA SER A 52 10.78 3.87 -10.28
C SER A 52 9.89 5.02 -10.74
N PHE A 53 9.73 6.08 -9.93
CA PHE A 53 9.05 7.31 -10.33
C PHE A 53 9.68 7.96 -11.57
N LEU A 54 11.01 7.95 -11.70
CA LEU A 54 11.72 8.52 -12.86
C LEU A 54 11.34 7.85 -14.19
N TYR A 55 10.80 6.62 -14.20
CA TYR A 55 10.23 6.02 -15.42
C TYR A 55 9.10 6.88 -15.97
N PHE A 56 8.18 7.30 -15.10
CA PHE A 56 6.99 8.11 -15.43
C PHE A 56 7.27 9.59 -15.65
N ILE A 57 8.56 9.98 -15.62
CA ILE A 57 9.03 11.31 -16.00
C ILE A 57 9.85 11.24 -17.29
N ASN A 58 10.63 10.19 -17.49
CA ASN A 58 11.58 10.11 -18.60
C ASN A 58 11.08 9.28 -19.79
N GLU A 59 10.13 8.36 -19.59
CA GLU A 59 9.59 7.48 -20.64
C GLU A 59 8.18 7.91 -21.07
N ILE A 60 7.93 9.23 -21.10
CA ILE A 60 6.66 9.82 -21.48
C ILE A 60 6.81 10.69 -22.73
N ASN A 61 5.72 10.89 -23.47
CA ASN A 61 5.57 12.05 -24.33
C ASN A 61 4.86 13.15 -23.52
N PRO A 62 5.55 14.24 -23.11
CA PRO A 62 4.94 15.27 -22.27
C PRO A 62 3.88 16.11 -22.99
N GLU A 63 3.85 16.12 -24.33
CA GLU A 63 2.89 16.90 -25.12
C GLU A 63 1.48 16.31 -25.11
N ASN A 64 1.37 14.98 -25.04
CA ASN A 64 0.09 14.26 -25.01
C ASN A 64 -0.08 13.38 -23.77
N GLY A 65 0.91 13.35 -22.87
CA GLY A 65 0.89 12.58 -21.62
C GLY A 65 0.88 11.07 -21.79
N LEU A 66 1.16 10.54 -22.99
CA LEU A 66 1.31 9.09 -23.21
C LEU A 66 2.59 8.57 -22.55
N VAL A 67 2.53 7.34 -22.05
CA VAL A 67 3.61 6.69 -21.30
C VAL A 67 3.98 5.39 -22.00
N LYS A 68 5.27 5.19 -22.27
CA LYS A 68 5.73 3.98 -22.93
C LYS A 68 5.39 2.72 -22.14
N ASP A 69 5.08 1.66 -22.87
CA ASP A 69 5.00 0.30 -22.35
C ASP A 69 6.33 -0.15 -21.73
N ARG A 70 7.42 0.00 -22.49
CA ARG A 70 8.78 -0.32 -22.05
C ARG A 70 9.78 0.77 -22.34
N SER A 71 10.87 0.79 -21.57
CA SER A 71 11.96 1.77 -21.72
C SER A 71 12.83 1.62 -22.99
N THR A 72 12.44 0.77 -23.95
CA THR A 72 13.13 0.70 -25.24
C THR A 72 12.82 1.92 -26.09
N LYS A 73 13.66 2.16 -27.11
CA LYS A 73 13.59 3.39 -27.92
C LYS A 73 12.26 3.50 -28.67
N ASP A 74 11.84 2.41 -29.32
CA ASP A 74 10.70 2.38 -30.25
C ASP A 74 9.44 1.78 -29.61
N SER A 75 9.37 1.74 -28.28
CA SER A 75 8.21 1.25 -27.55
C SER A 75 6.98 2.15 -27.82
N PRO A 76 5.80 1.55 -28.06
CA PRO A 76 4.56 2.30 -28.04
C PRO A 76 4.17 2.68 -26.61
N ALA A 77 3.10 3.46 -26.48
CA ALA A 77 2.44 3.75 -25.23
C ALA A 77 1.63 2.55 -24.75
N SER A 78 1.57 2.32 -23.43
CA SER A 78 0.62 1.40 -22.79
C SER A 78 -0.46 2.20 -22.06
N ILE A 79 -1.73 1.89 -22.31
CA ILE A 79 -2.85 2.60 -21.67
C ILE A 79 -2.91 2.35 -20.16
N ALA A 80 -2.61 1.14 -19.68
CA ALA A 80 -2.47 0.88 -18.25
C ALA A 80 -1.37 1.74 -17.62
N ALA A 81 -0.18 1.83 -18.25
CA ALA A 81 0.92 2.64 -17.75
C ALA A 81 0.54 4.14 -17.67
N VAL A 82 -0.24 4.64 -18.63
CA VAL A 82 -0.80 6.01 -18.56
C VAL A 82 -1.74 6.16 -17.37
N GLY A 83 -2.60 5.17 -17.11
CA GLY A 83 -3.44 5.13 -15.91
C GLY A 83 -2.64 5.20 -14.60
N PHE A 84 -1.50 4.52 -14.53
CA PHE A 84 -0.64 4.54 -13.35
C PHE A 84 0.06 5.88 -13.17
N ALA A 85 0.34 6.60 -14.25
CA ALA A 85 1.08 7.85 -14.23
C ALA A 85 0.37 8.98 -13.46
N TYR A 86 -0.95 9.06 -13.53
CA TYR A 86 -1.72 10.11 -12.85
C TYR A 86 -1.48 10.18 -11.33
N PRO A 87 -1.69 9.09 -10.56
CA PRO A 87 -1.32 9.08 -9.15
C PRO A 87 0.18 9.21 -8.93
N ILE A 88 1.04 8.67 -9.81
CA ILE A 88 2.49 8.76 -9.67
C ILE A 88 2.99 10.22 -9.78
N TRP A 89 2.43 11.03 -10.69
CA TRP A 89 2.76 12.45 -10.77
C TRP A 89 2.29 13.20 -9.52
N ALA A 90 1.11 12.88 -8.99
CA ALA A 90 0.64 13.46 -7.73
C ALA A 90 1.52 13.07 -6.54
N ILE A 91 2.01 11.83 -6.49
CA ILE A 91 3.02 11.40 -5.52
C ILE A 91 4.29 12.24 -5.69
N GLY A 92 4.73 12.49 -6.93
CA GLY A 92 5.86 13.38 -7.21
C GLY A 92 5.66 14.80 -6.64
N VAL A 93 4.44 15.32 -6.65
CA VAL A 93 4.10 16.61 -6.00
C VAL A 93 4.18 16.48 -4.48
N ASP A 94 3.53 15.46 -3.91
CA ASP A 94 3.51 15.25 -2.46
C ASP A 94 4.91 15.01 -1.90
N ARG A 95 5.77 14.31 -2.62
CA ARG A 95 7.16 14.04 -2.22
C ARG A 95 8.11 15.20 -2.57
N GLY A 96 7.65 16.23 -3.27
CA GLY A 96 8.44 17.39 -3.69
C GLY A 96 9.44 17.12 -4.80
N TRP A 97 9.28 16.03 -5.55
CA TRP A 97 10.12 15.66 -6.70
C TRP A 97 9.80 16.47 -7.95
N ILE A 98 8.54 16.87 -8.11
CA ILE A 98 8.07 17.78 -9.15
C ILE A 98 7.10 18.81 -8.58
N THR A 99 6.89 19.91 -9.28
CA THR A 99 5.92 20.93 -8.86
C THR A 99 4.48 20.51 -9.18
N ARG A 100 3.51 21.00 -8.40
CA ARG A 100 2.08 20.79 -8.70
C ARG A 100 1.69 21.33 -10.08
N GLU A 101 2.29 22.43 -10.50
CA GLU A 101 2.08 23.00 -11.83
C GLU A 101 2.53 22.06 -12.94
N TYR A 102 3.73 21.48 -12.83
CA TYR A 102 4.22 20.54 -13.83
C TYR A 102 3.36 19.27 -13.91
N ALA A 103 3.02 18.68 -12.75
CA ALA A 103 2.14 17.51 -12.69
C ALA A 103 0.75 17.80 -13.27
N ARG A 104 0.20 19.01 -13.00
CA ARG A 104 -1.08 19.47 -13.54
C ARG A 104 -1.04 19.59 -15.07
N GLN A 105 0.06 20.11 -15.61
CA GLN A 105 0.23 20.22 -17.06
C GLN A 105 0.30 18.84 -17.74
N LEU A 106 1.06 17.89 -17.20
CA LEU A 106 1.12 16.51 -17.72
C LEU A 106 -0.26 15.84 -17.70
N THR A 107 -0.97 15.98 -16.57
CA THR A 107 -2.33 15.48 -16.39
C THR A 107 -3.28 16.07 -17.45
N LEU A 108 -3.25 17.38 -17.63
CA LEU A 108 -4.15 18.08 -18.53
C LEU A 108 -3.86 17.77 -20.01
N ASN A 109 -2.59 17.66 -20.39
CA ASN A 109 -2.17 17.25 -21.72
C ASN A 109 -2.73 15.86 -22.07
N SER A 110 -2.63 14.91 -21.13
CA SER A 110 -3.18 13.56 -21.30
C SER A 110 -4.70 13.57 -21.45
N LEU A 111 -5.42 14.27 -20.56
CA LEU A 111 -6.89 14.35 -20.63
C LEU A 111 -7.38 15.03 -21.91
N ARG A 112 -6.73 16.11 -22.35
CA ARG A 112 -7.06 16.79 -23.60
C ARG A 112 -6.79 15.91 -24.82
N PHE A 113 -5.68 15.18 -24.82
CA PHE A 113 -5.39 14.19 -25.86
C PHE A 113 -6.51 13.15 -25.96
N PHE A 114 -6.84 12.45 -24.87
CA PHE A 114 -7.90 11.44 -24.91
C PHE A 114 -9.26 12.03 -25.26
N TRP A 115 -9.59 13.21 -24.74
CA TRP A 115 -10.84 13.87 -25.05
C TRP A 115 -10.99 14.21 -26.53
N THR A 116 -9.91 14.65 -27.19
CA THR A 116 -9.93 15.03 -28.62
C THR A 116 -9.53 13.91 -29.57
N SER A 117 -9.07 12.78 -29.05
CA SER A 117 -8.63 11.62 -29.83
C SER A 117 -9.74 11.02 -30.70
N LEU A 118 -9.34 10.37 -31.80
CA LEU A 118 -10.28 9.74 -32.73
C LEU A 118 -10.98 8.55 -32.06
N GLN A 119 -12.32 8.62 -32.03
CA GLN A 119 -13.20 7.56 -31.56
C GLN A 119 -14.04 7.02 -32.72
N SER A 120 -13.67 5.88 -33.28
CA SER A 120 -14.37 5.29 -34.44
C SER A 120 -14.00 3.80 -34.62
N THR A 121 -14.64 3.14 -35.58
CA THR A 121 -14.28 1.78 -35.99
C THR A 121 -13.07 1.72 -36.94
N ASP A 122 -12.42 2.86 -37.22
CA ASP A 122 -11.21 2.89 -38.03
C ASP A 122 -10.11 2.08 -37.32
N PRO A 123 -9.41 1.15 -38.01
CA PRO A 123 -8.32 0.39 -37.42
C PRO A 123 -7.17 1.22 -36.83
N LEU A 124 -7.02 2.49 -37.24
CA LEU A 124 -6.02 3.42 -36.70
C LEU A 124 -6.57 4.40 -35.66
N ALA A 125 -7.86 4.31 -35.31
CA ALA A 125 -8.43 5.14 -34.24
C ALA A 125 -7.72 4.90 -32.90
N THR A 126 -7.70 5.93 -32.05
CA THR A 126 -7.19 5.83 -30.66
C THR A 126 -8.10 4.95 -29.80
N GLY A 127 -9.39 4.92 -30.13
CA GLY A 127 -10.35 4.09 -29.42
C GLY A 127 -11.71 4.04 -30.09
N TYR A 128 -12.65 3.37 -29.43
CA TYR A 128 -14.01 3.21 -29.90
C TYR A 128 -14.93 3.05 -28.70
N LYS A 129 -16.15 3.61 -28.76
CA LYS A 129 -17.15 3.50 -27.69
C LYS A 129 -16.67 4.02 -26.33
N GLY A 130 -15.68 4.92 -26.34
CA GLY A 130 -15.03 5.45 -25.16
C GLY A 130 -13.86 4.61 -24.64
N PHE A 131 -13.73 3.35 -25.06
CA PHE A 131 -12.59 2.50 -24.74
C PHE A 131 -11.38 2.84 -25.60
N TYR A 132 -10.20 2.43 -25.15
CA TYR A 132 -8.93 2.68 -25.82
C TYR A 132 -8.18 1.38 -26.12
N TYR A 133 -7.39 1.40 -27.20
CA TYR A 133 -6.55 0.27 -27.57
C TYR A 133 -5.40 0.10 -26.58
N HIS A 134 -5.03 -1.15 -26.28
CA HIS A 134 -3.96 -1.49 -25.33
C HIS A 134 -2.70 -0.66 -25.58
N PHE A 135 -2.26 -0.62 -26.84
CA PHE A 135 -1.07 0.10 -27.28
C PHE A 135 -1.37 1.16 -28.32
N LEU A 136 -0.79 2.34 -28.13
CA LEU A 136 -0.87 3.47 -29.05
C LEU A 136 0.51 3.96 -29.46
N ASP A 137 0.64 4.49 -30.67
CA ASP A 137 1.84 5.22 -31.07
C ASP A 137 2.04 6.44 -30.17
N MET A 138 3.27 6.65 -29.73
CA MET A 138 3.63 7.67 -28.74
C MET A 138 3.37 9.10 -29.22
N LYS A 139 3.31 9.35 -30.53
CA LYS A 139 3.19 10.69 -31.10
C LYS A 139 1.77 10.99 -31.53
N ASN A 140 1.21 10.16 -32.41
CA ASN A 140 -0.07 10.44 -33.04
C ASN A 140 -1.26 9.76 -32.32
N GLY A 141 -1.01 8.80 -31.44
CA GLY A 141 -2.06 8.12 -30.71
C GLY A 141 -2.86 7.11 -31.54
N GLU A 142 -2.32 6.67 -32.68
CA GLU A 142 -2.91 5.61 -33.49
C GLU A 142 -2.66 4.24 -32.85
N ARG A 143 -3.62 3.33 -33.00
CA ARG A 143 -3.46 1.93 -32.58
C ARG A 143 -2.24 1.28 -33.24
N VAL A 144 -1.45 0.56 -32.46
CA VAL A 144 -0.30 -0.21 -32.99
C VAL A 144 -0.47 -1.71 -32.81
N TRP A 145 0.33 -2.48 -33.57
CA TRP A 145 0.40 -3.95 -33.47
C TRP A 145 -0.93 -4.70 -33.63
N LYS A 146 -1.95 -4.04 -34.19
CA LYS A 146 -3.32 -4.56 -34.25
C LYS A 146 -3.83 -5.04 -32.87
N CYS A 147 -3.36 -4.43 -31.78
CA CYS A 147 -3.76 -4.82 -30.44
C CYS A 147 -5.26 -4.63 -30.22
N GLU A 148 -5.80 -5.27 -29.20
CA GLU A 148 -7.20 -5.17 -28.86
C GLU A 148 -7.56 -3.79 -28.28
N LEU A 149 -8.81 -3.39 -28.50
CA LEU A 149 -9.49 -2.39 -27.71
C LEU A 149 -9.72 -3.00 -26.32
N SER A 150 -8.90 -2.61 -25.34
CA SER A 150 -8.78 -3.32 -24.07
C SER A 150 -9.69 -2.71 -23.01
N THR A 151 -10.56 -3.54 -22.43
CA THR A 151 -11.48 -3.10 -21.37
C THR A 151 -10.78 -2.91 -20.03
N ILE A 152 -9.76 -3.74 -19.71
CA ILE A 152 -8.99 -3.61 -18.47
C ILE A 152 -8.02 -2.43 -18.51
N ASP A 153 -7.30 -2.22 -19.61
CA ASP A 153 -6.39 -1.08 -19.72
C ASP A 153 -7.17 0.23 -19.66
N THR A 154 -8.33 0.29 -20.33
CA THR A 154 -9.25 1.42 -20.21
C THR A 154 -9.70 1.62 -18.76
N ALA A 155 -10.03 0.56 -18.03
CA ALA A 155 -10.42 0.68 -16.62
C ALA A 155 -9.27 1.20 -15.74
N LEU A 156 -8.03 0.78 -15.98
CA LEU A 156 -6.84 1.26 -15.27
C LEU A 156 -6.54 2.73 -15.61
N LEU A 157 -6.71 3.14 -16.88
CA LEU A 157 -6.68 4.54 -17.29
C LEU A 157 -7.72 5.36 -16.50
N LEU A 158 -8.96 4.90 -16.47
CA LEU A 158 -10.03 5.57 -15.75
C LEU A 158 -9.74 5.63 -14.25
N ALA A 159 -9.18 4.58 -13.63
CA ALA A 159 -8.79 4.62 -12.23
C ALA A 159 -7.80 5.77 -11.95
N GLY A 160 -6.80 5.95 -12.81
CA GLY A 160 -5.88 7.09 -12.76
C GLY A 160 -6.55 8.45 -12.95
N ILE A 161 -7.45 8.56 -13.93
CA ILE A 161 -8.22 9.79 -14.19
C ILE A 161 -9.11 10.14 -12.99
N ARG A 162 -9.83 9.16 -12.43
CA ARG A 162 -10.67 9.34 -11.23
C ARG A 162 -9.83 9.78 -10.04
N PHE A 163 -8.65 9.18 -9.84
CA PHE A 163 -7.69 9.65 -8.83
C PHE A 163 -7.35 11.14 -9.04
N ALA A 164 -6.97 11.53 -10.26
CA ALA A 164 -6.56 12.90 -10.57
C ALA A 164 -7.66 13.92 -10.27
N MET A 165 -8.92 13.58 -10.55
CA MET A 165 -10.07 14.43 -10.22
C MET A 165 -10.19 14.72 -8.71
N GLN A 166 -9.80 13.76 -7.87
CA GLN A 166 -9.83 13.93 -6.40
C GLN A 166 -8.61 14.66 -5.86
N PHE A 167 -7.45 14.53 -6.52
CA PHE A 167 -6.21 15.21 -6.12
C PHE A 167 -6.17 16.70 -6.54
N TYR A 168 -6.68 17.01 -7.73
CA TYR A 168 -6.80 18.36 -8.24
C TYR A 168 -8.16 18.95 -7.87
N ASP A 169 -8.34 19.30 -6.59
CA ASP A 169 -9.58 19.80 -6.00
C ASP A 169 -9.62 21.34 -5.83
N GLY A 170 -8.59 22.05 -6.30
CA GLY A 170 -8.46 23.49 -6.17
C GLY A 170 -9.38 24.31 -7.09
N THR A 171 -9.30 25.64 -6.91
CA THR A 171 -10.06 26.63 -7.70
C THR A 171 -9.37 27.08 -8.98
N ASN A 172 -8.13 26.65 -9.20
CA ASN A 172 -7.36 26.91 -10.43
C ASN A 172 -8.15 26.44 -11.68
N PRO A 173 -8.20 27.23 -12.78
CA PRO A 173 -8.94 26.87 -13.98
C PRO A 173 -8.54 25.51 -14.59
N ASP A 174 -7.25 25.19 -14.63
CA ASP A 174 -6.74 23.91 -15.14
C ASP A 174 -7.23 22.74 -14.26
N GLU A 175 -7.27 22.92 -12.94
CA GLU A 175 -7.78 21.87 -12.03
C GLU A 175 -9.29 21.67 -12.20
N LYS A 176 -10.06 22.74 -12.49
CA LYS A 176 -11.47 22.62 -12.86
C LYS A 176 -11.63 21.88 -14.18
N GLU A 177 -10.78 22.16 -15.17
CA GLU A 177 -10.80 21.48 -16.47
C GLU A 177 -10.45 20.00 -16.34
N ILE A 178 -9.45 19.65 -15.53
CA ILE A 178 -9.12 18.25 -15.19
C ILE A 178 -10.35 17.52 -14.68
N ARG A 179 -11.10 18.11 -13.75
CA ARG A 179 -12.34 17.51 -13.22
C ARG A 179 -13.42 17.37 -14.28
N ALA A 180 -13.62 18.38 -15.12
CA ALA A 180 -14.62 18.36 -16.19
C ALA A 180 -14.29 17.32 -17.27
N LEU A 181 -13.04 17.28 -17.74
CA LEU A 181 -12.59 16.29 -18.73
C LEU A 181 -12.60 14.88 -18.17
N GLY A 182 -12.14 14.69 -16.93
CA GLY A 182 -12.17 13.38 -16.27
C GLY A 182 -13.58 12.82 -16.15
N ASP A 183 -14.55 13.66 -15.77
CA ASP A 183 -15.96 13.26 -15.72
C ASP A 183 -16.52 12.93 -17.11
N SER A 184 -16.21 13.78 -18.11
CA SER A 184 -16.64 13.57 -19.50
C SER A 184 -16.06 12.29 -20.11
N LEU A 185 -14.80 11.98 -19.83
CA LEU A 185 -14.14 10.74 -20.25
C LEU A 185 -14.73 9.53 -19.54
N THR A 186 -15.08 9.65 -18.25
CA THR A 186 -15.75 8.58 -17.50
C THR A 186 -17.13 8.27 -18.10
N GLN A 187 -17.89 9.29 -18.48
CA GLN A 187 -19.25 9.15 -19.05
C GLN A 187 -19.25 8.71 -20.51
N ARG A 188 -18.13 8.86 -21.23
CA ARG A 188 -17.99 8.41 -22.62
C ARG A 188 -18.02 6.89 -22.76
N ILE A 189 -17.73 6.16 -21.68
CA ILE A 189 -17.55 4.70 -21.70
C ILE A 189 -18.90 3.98 -21.81
N ASP A 190 -19.09 3.26 -22.91
CA ASP A 190 -20.28 2.43 -23.15
C ASP A 190 -20.07 1.02 -22.60
N TRP A 191 -20.17 0.85 -21.27
CA TRP A 191 -19.98 -0.47 -20.63
C TRP A 191 -20.95 -1.53 -21.14
N ASP A 192 -22.20 -1.16 -21.44
CA ASP A 192 -23.21 -2.08 -21.95
C ASP A 192 -22.79 -2.73 -23.28
N TRP A 193 -22.09 -1.97 -24.14
CA TRP A 193 -21.56 -2.49 -25.40
C TRP A 193 -20.56 -3.65 -25.22
N THR A 194 -19.87 -3.74 -24.08
CA THR A 194 -18.87 -4.80 -23.80
C THR A 194 -19.44 -6.09 -23.23
N THR A 195 -20.77 -6.15 -23.04
CA THR A 195 -21.45 -7.30 -22.43
C THR A 195 -21.35 -8.53 -23.33
N MET A 196 -20.89 -9.64 -22.76
CA MET A 196 -20.85 -10.91 -23.46
C MET A 196 -22.25 -11.50 -23.65
N PRO A 197 -22.59 -12.03 -24.85
CA PRO A 197 -23.90 -12.60 -25.14
C PRO A 197 -24.30 -13.76 -24.22
N ASP A 198 -25.61 -13.89 -23.97
CA ASP A 198 -26.21 -14.83 -23.01
C ASP A 198 -25.93 -16.32 -23.28
N GLU A 199 -25.59 -16.69 -24.51
CA GLU A 199 -25.40 -18.09 -24.92
C GLU A 199 -23.96 -18.59 -24.77
N LYS A 200 -23.05 -17.75 -24.27
CA LYS A 200 -21.64 -18.10 -24.09
C LYS A 200 -21.36 -18.56 -22.66
N TRP A 201 -20.28 -19.34 -22.49
CA TRP A 201 -19.74 -19.72 -21.17
C TRP A 201 -19.54 -18.51 -20.24
N PHE A 202 -19.25 -17.35 -20.82
CA PHE A 202 -18.99 -16.09 -20.17
C PHE A 202 -20.17 -15.10 -20.21
N ALA A 203 -21.40 -15.60 -20.40
CA ALA A 203 -22.60 -14.78 -20.53
C ALA A 203 -22.69 -13.65 -19.49
N ASN A 204 -23.14 -12.46 -19.88
CA ASN A 204 -23.35 -11.29 -19.01
C ASN A 204 -22.08 -10.64 -18.41
N SER A 205 -20.90 -11.25 -18.57
CA SER A 205 -19.64 -10.65 -18.11
C SER A 205 -19.08 -9.64 -19.13
N VAL A 206 -18.04 -8.90 -18.73
CA VAL A 206 -17.37 -7.92 -19.60
C VAL A 206 -16.31 -8.61 -20.47
N SER A 207 -16.38 -8.46 -21.80
CA SER A 207 -15.38 -9.00 -22.74
C SER A 207 -13.97 -8.48 -22.43
N PHE A 208 -12.94 -9.30 -22.68
CA PHE A 208 -11.54 -8.85 -22.63
C PHE A 208 -11.27 -7.66 -23.55
N GLY A 209 -11.92 -7.62 -24.70
CA GLY A 209 -11.72 -6.55 -25.66
C GLY A 209 -12.33 -6.81 -27.02
N TRP A 210 -12.05 -5.91 -27.94
CA TRP A 210 -12.62 -5.91 -29.29
C TRP A 210 -11.56 -5.55 -30.34
N HIS A 211 -11.68 -6.13 -31.52
CA HIS A 211 -10.87 -5.79 -32.68
C HIS A 211 -11.77 -5.29 -33.81
N PRO A 212 -11.44 -4.20 -34.51
CA PRO A 212 -12.07 -3.80 -35.77
C PRO A 212 -12.19 -4.94 -36.77
N GLU A 213 -11.17 -5.79 -36.80
CA GLU A 213 -11.04 -6.85 -37.78
C GLU A 213 -11.92 -8.08 -37.48
N GLN A 214 -12.21 -8.35 -36.20
CA GLN A 214 -12.74 -9.66 -35.77
C GLN A 214 -13.91 -9.57 -34.78
N GLY A 215 -14.24 -8.37 -34.28
CA GLY A 215 -15.23 -8.21 -33.23
C GLY A 215 -14.68 -8.52 -31.83
N PHE A 216 -15.56 -8.94 -30.93
CA PHE A 216 -15.20 -9.22 -29.54
C PHE A 216 -14.34 -10.46 -29.38
N ILE A 217 -13.37 -10.36 -28.46
CA ILE A 217 -12.61 -11.50 -27.95
C ILE A 217 -13.59 -12.45 -27.25
N GLN A 218 -13.43 -13.75 -27.49
CA GLN A 218 -14.35 -14.79 -27.00
C GLN A 218 -14.18 -15.12 -25.51
N SER A 219 -13.20 -14.50 -24.84
CA SER A 219 -12.94 -14.57 -23.39
C SER A 219 -13.38 -13.28 -22.69
N SER A 220 -13.59 -13.38 -21.38
CA SER A 220 -14.13 -12.29 -20.58
C SER A 220 -13.53 -12.23 -19.18
N TRP A 221 -13.75 -11.10 -18.52
CA TRP A 221 -13.35 -10.87 -17.15
C TRP A 221 -14.29 -11.59 -16.18
N VAL A 222 -13.91 -12.79 -15.77
CA VAL A 222 -14.49 -13.52 -14.62
C VAL A 222 -13.44 -13.68 -13.54
N GLY A 223 -13.88 -13.68 -12.28
CA GLY A 223 -12.97 -13.54 -11.14
C GLY A 223 -12.44 -14.87 -10.63
N TYR A 224 -11.42 -14.86 -9.77
CA TYR A 224 -10.71 -13.69 -9.27
C TYR A 224 -9.46 -13.39 -10.11
N ASN A 225 -9.22 -12.12 -10.45
CA ASN A 225 -8.01 -11.62 -11.12
C ASN A 225 -7.88 -10.09 -10.96
N GLU A 226 -7.01 -9.45 -11.73
CA GLU A 226 -6.70 -8.01 -11.69
C GLU A 226 -7.91 -7.08 -11.98
N ALA A 227 -8.96 -7.59 -12.63
CA ALA A 227 -10.05 -6.78 -13.16
C ALA A 227 -11.13 -6.39 -12.15
N MET A 228 -10.90 -6.56 -10.84
CA MET A 228 -11.85 -6.10 -9.82
C MET A 228 -12.11 -4.58 -9.90
N ILE A 229 -11.09 -3.77 -10.22
CA ILE A 229 -11.24 -2.32 -10.41
C ILE A 229 -12.14 -1.98 -11.61
N LEU A 230 -12.10 -2.79 -12.67
CA LEU A 230 -12.95 -2.64 -13.85
C LEU A 230 -14.42 -2.74 -13.44
N TYR A 231 -14.79 -3.79 -12.69
CA TYR A 231 -16.18 -3.98 -12.24
C TYR A 231 -16.64 -2.87 -11.30
N ILE A 232 -15.77 -2.39 -10.40
CA ILE A 232 -16.07 -1.26 -9.51
C ILE A 232 -16.38 0.00 -10.31
N LEU A 233 -15.55 0.33 -11.30
CA LEU A 233 -15.76 1.52 -12.12
C LEU A 233 -16.97 1.38 -13.05
N ALA A 234 -17.17 0.22 -13.69
CA ALA A 234 -18.34 -0.06 -14.51
C ALA A 234 -19.64 0.09 -13.73
N ALA A 235 -19.70 -0.49 -12.52
CA ALA A 235 -20.83 -0.37 -11.60
C ALA A 235 -21.11 1.11 -11.26
N GLY A 236 -20.08 1.84 -10.84
CA GLY A 236 -20.21 3.25 -10.47
C GLY A 236 -20.68 4.14 -11.62
N SER A 237 -20.19 3.86 -12.82
CA SER A 237 -20.47 4.61 -14.05
C SER A 237 -21.81 4.23 -14.71
N GLY A 238 -22.55 3.25 -14.16
CA GLY A 238 -23.92 2.95 -14.60
C GLY A 238 -24.06 1.82 -15.62
N TYR A 239 -23.13 0.86 -15.63
CA TYR A 239 -23.30 -0.37 -16.41
C TYR A 239 -24.60 -1.10 -16.03
N SER A 240 -25.53 -1.29 -16.99
CA SER A 240 -26.87 -1.81 -16.70
C SER A 240 -26.88 -3.31 -16.37
N GLY A 241 -25.92 -4.07 -16.91
CA GLY A 241 -25.75 -5.50 -16.68
C GLY A 241 -25.00 -5.87 -15.40
N ILE A 242 -24.66 -4.90 -14.54
CA ILE A 242 -23.66 -5.10 -13.48
C ILE A 242 -24.01 -6.20 -12.47
N GLU A 243 -25.27 -6.36 -12.10
CA GLU A 243 -25.67 -7.37 -11.12
C GLU A 243 -25.35 -8.79 -11.63
N LYS A 244 -25.77 -9.11 -12.86
CA LYS A 244 -25.49 -10.41 -13.48
C LYS A 244 -23.99 -10.58 -13.71
N ALA A 245 -23.32 -9.54 -14.18
CA ALA A 245 -21.89 -9.57 -14.45
C ALA A 245 -21.07 -9.84 -13.19
N TRP A 246 -21.47 -9.25 -12.05
CA TRP A 246 -20.84 -9.48 -10.75
C TRP A 246 -21.10 -10.88 -10.21
N GLN A 247 -22.29 -11.45 -10.41
CA GLN A 247 -22.54 -12.85 -10.07
C GLN A 247 -21.65 -13.80 -10.88
N GLN A 248 -21.45 -13.51 -12.17
CA GLN A 248 -20.50 -14.26 -13.02
C GLN A 248 -19.05 -14.07 -12.59
N TRP A 249 -18.69 -12.86 -12.15
CA TRP A 249 -17.37 -12.64 -11.57
C TRP A 249 -17.12 -13.53 -10.35
N LEU A 250 -18.06 -13.55 -9.40
CA LEU A 250 -17.93 -14.34 -8.16
C LEU A 250 -18.03 -15.85 -8.38
N SER A 251 -18.77 -16.33 -9.38
CA SER A 251 -18.99 -17.77 -9.61
C SER A 251 -17.71 -18.51 -10.05
N HIS A 252 -16.72 -17.79 -10.57
CA HIS A 252 -15.44 -18.35 -11.01
C HIS A 252 -14.35 -18.36 -9.93
N TYR A 253 -14.64 -17.84 -8.73
CA TYR A 253 -13.68 -17.77 -7.63
C TYR A 253 -13.19 -19.17 -7.23
N LYS A 254 -11.87 -19.35 -7.28
CA LYS A 254 -11.20 -20.57 -6.81
C LYS A 254 -10.70 -20.36 -5.39
N TRP A 255 -11.49 -20.80 -4.41
CA TRP A 255 -11.06 -20.84 -3.01
C TRP A 255 -10.14 -22.03 -2.77
N GLN A 256 -8.89 -21.77 -2.38
CA GLN A 256 -7.85 -22.80 -2.22
C GLN A 256 -7.07 -22.56 -0.93
N GLU A 257 -6.59 -23.65 -0.33
CA GLU A 257 -5.69 -23.63 0.83
C GLU A 257 -4.34 -24.23 0.42
N PRO A 258 -3.42 -23.43 -0.15
CA PRO A 258 -2.14 -23.91 -0.64
C PRO A 258 -1.21 -24.37 0.49
N TYR A 259 -1.37 -23.76 1.67
CA TYR A 259 -0.70 -24.11 2.92
C TYR A 259 -1.69 -23.99 4.06
N THR A 260 -1.51 -24.79 5.11
CA THR A 260 -2.38 -24.76 6.30
C THR A 260 -2.51 -23.35 6.87
N GLY A 261 -3.75 -22.86 6.99
CA GLY A 261 -4.07 -21.54 7.50
C GLY A 261 -4.03 -20.42 6.46
N LEU A 262 -3.64 -20.70 5.21
CA LEU A 262 -3.56 -19.72 4.12
C LEU A 262 -4.67 -19.88 3.08
N ALA A 263 -5.87 -20.32 3.48
CA ALA A 263 -7.00 -20.43 2.56
C ALA A 263 -7.42 -19.06 2.00
N HIS A 264 -7.51 -18.89 0.68
CA HIS A 264 -7.85 -17.61 0.04
C HIS A 264 -8.41 -17.82 -1.38
N VAL A 265 -8.99 -16.77 -1.99
CA VAL A 265 -9.32 -16.81 -3.42
C VAL A 265 -8.05 -16.58 -4.23
N ASN A 266 -7.72 -17.55 -5.09
CA ASN A 266 -6.43 -17.64 -5.75
C ASN A 266 -6.40 -16.95 -7.12
N PHE A 267 -5.32 -16.21 -7.37
CA PHE A 267 -4.81 -15.88 -8.70
C PHE A 267 -3.26 -15.98 -8.67
N PRO A 268 -2.64 -16.99 -9.32
CA PRO A 268 -1.23 -17.31 -9.07
C PRO A 268 -0.20 -16.20 -9.36
N PRO A 269 -0.31 -15.40 -10.43
CA PRO A 269 0.56 -14.24 -10.64
C PRO A 269 0.23 -13.09 -9.67
N LEU A 270 1.20 -12.55 -8.95
CA LEU A 270 0.89 -11.60 -7.86
C LEU A 270 0.24 -10.28 -8.31
N PHE A 271 0.40 -9.86 -9.57
CA PHE A 271 -0.21 -8.62 -10.05
C PHE A 271 -1.74 -8.58 -9.91
N GLY A 272 -2.42 -9.73 -9.95
CA GLY A 272 -3.88 -9.80 -9.74
C GLY A 272 -4.30 -9.45 -8.31
N HIS A 273 -3.38 -9.59 -7.36
CA HIS A 273 -3.55 -9.10 -5.99
C HIS A 273 -3.01 -7.68 -5.79
N GLN A 274 -2.55 -6.98 -6.83
CA GLN A 274 -1.88 -5.67 -6.70
C GLN A 274 -2.58 -4.56 -7.49
N TYR A 275 -3.05 -4.82 -8.72
CA TYR A 275 -3.57 -3.77 -9.59
C TYR A 275 -4.86 -3.12 -9.10
N SER A 276 -5.82 -3.88 -8.58
CA SER A 276 -7.00 -3.26 -7.94
C SER A 276 -6.63 -2.66 -6.57
N PRO A 277 -5.90 -3.37 -5.69
CA PRO A 277 -5.55 -2.86 -4.36
C PRO A 277 -4.62 -1.63 -4.34
N MET A 278 -3.87 -1.33 -5.38
CA MET A 278 -3.11 -0.06 -5.42
C MET A 278 -4.01 1.18 -5.54
N PHE A 279 -5.25 1.02 -6.03
CA PHE A 279 -6.24 2.09 -6.11
C PHE A 279 -7.29 2.02 -4.99
N ILE A 280 -7.74 0.81 -4.61
CA ILE A 280 -8.87 0.61 -3.68
C ILE A 280 -8.37 0.07 -2.34
N ASP A 281 -8.79 0.71 -1.25
CA ASP A 281 -8.50 0.24 0.10
C ASP A 281 -9.52 -0.81 0.55
N TYR A 282 -9.08 -2.06 0.68
CA TYR A 282 -9.93 -3.19 1.09
C TYR A 282 -9.82 -3.54 2.58
N ARG A 283 -9.06 -2.79 3.39
CA ARG A 283 -8.78 -3.16 4.80
C ARG A 283 -10.03 -3.18 5.68
N TYR A 284 -11.03 -2.37 5.37
CA TYR A 284 -12.20 -2.13 6.24
C TYR A 284 -13.53 -2.31 5.51
N GLN A 285 -13.50 -3.04 4.39
CA GLN A 285 -14.68 -3.34 3.58
C GLN A 285 -14.53 -4.65 2.84
N SER A 286 -15.65 -5.31 2.57
CA SER A 286 -15.70 -6.56 1.82
C SER A 286 -17.09 -6.80 1.25
N ASP A 287 -17.17 -7.54 0.17
CA ASP A 287 -18.44 -8.06 -0.33
C ASP A 287 -18.94 -9.24 0.51
N ASN A 288 -20.13 -9.75 0.17
CA ASN A 288 -20.74 -10.88 0.85
C ASN A 288 -19.92 -12.18 0.70
N TYR A 289 -19.23 -12.39 -0.42
CA TYR A 289 -18.43 -13.61 -0.63
C TYR A 289 -17.31 -13.68 0.40
N MET A 290 -16.53 -12.61 0.53
CA MET A 290 -15.38 -12.55 1.41
C MET A 290 -15.80 -12.55 2.88
N GLN A 291 -16.90 -11.88 3.23
CA GLN A 291 -17.49 -11.95 4.58
C GLN A 291 -17.83 -13.38 4.98
N ASN A 292 -18.42 -14.17 4.08
CA ASN A 292 -18.73 -15.58 4.34
C ASN A 292 -17.47 -16.45 4.52
N LYS A 293 -16.32 -16.00 4.03
CA LYS A 293 -15.02 -16.65 4.23
C LYS A 293 -14.29 -16.17 5.49
N GLY A 294 -14.80 -15.12 6.13
CA GLY A 294 -14.23 -14.56 7.37
C GLY A 294 -12.99 -13.70 7.16
N ILE A 295 -12.68 -13.28 5.92
CA ILE A 295 -11.55 -12.40 5.60
C ILE A 295 -12.00 -11.32 4.60
N ASN A 296 -11.22 -10.25 4.45
CA ASN A 296 -11.43 -9.26 3.38
C ASN A 296 -10.40 -9.44 2.24
N TYR A 297 -10.51 -8.65 1.17
CA TYR A 297 -9.58 -8.73 0.04
C TYR A 297 -8.15 -8.26 0.37
N PHE A 298 -7.97 -7.46 1.43
CA PHE A 298 -6.64 -7.09 1.89
C PHE A 298 -5.92 -8.29 2.51
N GLU A 299 -6.57 -8.99 3.43
CA GLU A 299 -6.06 -10.24 4.01
C GLU A 299 -5.89 -11.34 2.94
N ASN A 300 -6.76 -11.38 1.92
CA ASN A 300 -6.59 -12.26 0.78
C ASN A 300 -5.25 -12.05 0.07
N GLY A 301 -4.86 -10.79 -0.16
CA GLY A 301 -3.54 -10.42 -0.71
C GLY A 301 -2.39 -10.81 0.22
N GLN A 302 -2.54 -10.63 1.54
CA GLN A 302 -1.55 -11.08 2.52
C GLN A 302 -1.30 -12.59 2.44
N ARG A 303 -2.37 -13.39 2.34
CA ARG A 303 -2.29 -14.85 2.21
C ARG A 303 -1.66 -15.28 0.88
N ALA A 304 -1.95 -14.60 -0.23
CA ALA A 304 -1.33 -14.85 -1.52
C ALA A 304 0.19 -14.58 -1.49
N VAL A 305 0.61 -13.44 -0.91
CA VAL A 305 2.03 -13.07 -0.74
C VAL A 305 2.79 -14.11 0.08
N LEU A 306 2.23 -14.51 1.22
CA LEU A 306 2.82 -15.54 2.07
C LEU A 306 2.92 -16.88 1.34
N SER A 307 1.88 -17.27 0.60
CA SER A 307 1.85 -18.54 -0.14
C SER A 307 2.92 -18.57 -1.23
N GLN A 308 3.12 -17.47 -1.95
CA GLN A 308 4.15 -17.40 -2.99
C GLN A 308 5.57 -17.36 -2.41
N ASN A 309 5.78 -16.70 -1.28
CA ASN A 309 7.07 -16.72 -0.59
C ASN A 309 7.42 -18.11 -0.04
N LEU A 310 6.45 -18.83 0.54
CA LEU A 310 6.63 -20.21 0.97
C LEU A 310 6.97 -21.11 -0.21
N TYR A 311 6.27 -20.96 -1.35
CA TYR A 311 6.57 -21.69 -2.58
C TYR A 311 8.02 -21.48 -3.02
N ALA A 312 8.49 -20.24 -3.03
CA ALA A 312 9.87 -19.94 -3.41
C ALA A 312 10.89 -20.47 -2.38
N THR A 313 10.53 -20.49 -1.10
CA THR A 313 11.38 -21.07 -0.04
C THR A 313 11.52 -22.59 -0.19
N GLU A 314 10.44 -23.27 -0.55
CA GLU A 314 10.45 -24.72 -0.81
C GLU A 314 11.15 -25.06 -2.13
N ASN A 315 11.01 -24.19 -3.14
CA ASN A 315 11.60 -24.32 -4.47
C ASN A 315 11.41 -25.73 -5.06
N PRO A 316 10.16 -26.20 -5.25
CA PRO A 316 9.89 -27.59 -5.62
C PRO A 316 10.44 -28.00 -6.99
N LEU A 317 10.75 -27.01 -7.85
CA LEU A 317 11.32 -27.23 -9.18
C LEU A 317 12.85 -27.08 -9.22
N GLY A 318 13.49 -26.75 -8.10
CA GLY A 318 14.95 -26.71 -7.98
C GLY A 318 15.63 -25.58 -8.76
N TRP A 319 14.95 -24.45 -8.99
CA TRP A 319 15.51 -23.30 -9.71
C TRP A 319 16.61 -22.61 -8.91
N VAL A 320 17.66 -22.14 -9.59
CA VAL A 320 18.74 -21.40 -8.91
C VAL A 320 18.23 -20.05 -8.44
N GLY A 321 18.53 -19.73 -7.19
CA GLY A 321 18.36 -18.40 -6.63
C GLY A 321 17.06 -18.18 -5.86
N TYR A 322 16.09 -19.09 -5.92
CA TYR A 322 14.89 -19.05 -5.08
C TYR A 322 15.26 -19.30 -3.61
N ASP A 323 14.81 -18.43 -2.73
CA ASP A 323 14.93 -18.56 -1.27
C ASP A 323 13.91 -17.66 -0.58
N SER A 324 13.86 -17.67 0.75
CA SER A 324 12.92 -16.84 1.53
C SER A 324 13.08 -15.33 1.33
N LEU A 325 14.20 -14.88 0.75
CA LEU A 325 14.54 -13.48 0.47
C LEU A 325 14.71 -13.19 -1.03
N THR A 326 14.42 -14.17 -1.88
CA THR A 326 14.55 -14.07 -3.34
C THR A 326 13.37 -14.81 -3.97
N TRP A 327 12.26 -14.10 -4.08
CA TRP A 327 10.98 -14.63 -4.57
C TRP A 327 10.23 -13.54 -5.34
N GLY A 328 9.22 -13.94 -6.11
CA GLY A 328 8.37 -13.00 -6.85
C GLY A 328 8.01 -13.53 -8.23
N LEU A 329 6.86 -14.16 -8.34
CA LEU A 329 6.28 -14.66 -9.58
C LEU A 329 5.09 -13.78 -9.98
N THR A 330 5.20 -13.20 -11.17
CA THR A 330 4.15 -12.41 -11.81
C THR A 330 4.34 -12.43 -13.33
N ALA A 331 3.46 -11.81 -14.09
CA ALA A 331 3.71 -11.59 -15.52
C ALA A 331 4.93 -10.69 -15.72
N CYS A 332 5.91 -11.13 -16.52
CA CYS A 332 7.13 -10.38 -16.77
C CYS A 332 7.89 -10.91 -18.02
N ASP A 333 8.91 -10.18 -18.44
CA ASP A 333 9.90 -10.65 -19.41
C ASP A 333 10.69 -11.86 -18.87
N GLY A 334 11.28 -12.64 -19.77
CA GLY A 334 12.16 -13.74 -19.41
C GLY A 334 13.22 -14.03 -20.47
N PRO A 335 14.08 -15.03 -20.20
CA PRO A 335 15.23 -15.33 -21.06
C PRO A 335 14.83 -15.65 -22.51
N GLY A 336 13.70 -16.34 -22.68
CA GLY A 336 13.18 -16.83 -23.96
C GLY A 336 13.95 -18.01 -24.54
N ASN A 337 13.44 -18.53 -25.65
CA ASN A 337 13.82 -19.83 -26.21
C ASN A 337 15.32 -20.01 -26.48
N LYS A 338 16.07 -18.92 -26.66
CA LYS A 338 17.54 -18.98 -26.88
C LYS A 338 18.32 -19.49 -25.66
N PHE A 339 17.72 -19.50 -24.47
CA PHE A 339 18.30 -20.06 -23.26
C PHE A 339 17.78 -21.46 -22.94
N ASN A 340 16.88 -22.01 -23.76
CA ASN A 340 16.33 -23.34 -23.51
C ASN A 340 17.43 -24.38 -23.56
N THR A 341 17.29 -25.39 -22.72
CA THR A 341 18.14 -26.59 -22.68
C THR A 341 17.24 -27.81 -22.86
N ASP A 342 17.82 -29.00 -22.92
CA ASP A 342 17.05 -30.25 -22.98
C ASP A 342 16.10 -30.43 -21.78
N THR A 343 16.37 -29.75 -20.65
CA THR A 343 15.62 -29.89 -19.41
C THR A 343 14.84 -28.65 -18.99
N ASN A 344 15.17 -27.46 -19.54
CA ASN A 344 14.58 -26.19 -19.12
C ASN A 344 13.98 -25.43 -20.31
N GLU A 345 12.71 -25.04 -20.18
CA GLU A 345 11.99 -24.15 -21.11
C GLU A 345 11.83 -22.76 -20.49
N PHE A 346 12.35 -21.73 -21.16
CA PHE A 346 12.21 -20.33 -20.78
C PHE A 346 11.39 -19.57 -21.81
N ARG A 347 10.47 -18.71 -21.35
CA ARG A 347 9.63 -17.87 -22.21
C ARG A 347 10.09 -16.42 -22.20
N SER A 348 9.96 -15.74 -23.35
CA SER A 348 10.39 -14.34 -23.50
C SER A 348 9.49 -13.37 -22.74
N TYR A 349 8.21 -13.66 -22.66
CA TYR A 349 7.22 -13.01 -21.79
C TYR A 349 6.19 -14.07 -21.40
N SER A 350 5.81 -14.13 -20.13
CA SER A 350 4.79 -15.08 -19.67
C SER A 350 4.17 -14.61 -18.36
N ALA A 351 2.89 -14.93 -18.14
CA ALA A 351 2.26 -14.86 -16.83
C ALA A 351 2.86 -15.96 -15.94
N ARG A 352 3.85 -15.63 -15.11
CA ARG A 352 4.40 -16.56 -14.11
C ARG A 352 3.61 -16.45 -12.83
N GLY A 353 3.41 -17.59 -12.17
CA GLY A 353 2.60 -17.64 -10.98
C GLY A 353 2.54 -19.02 -10.37
N ALA A 354 2.58 -19.04 -9.04
CA ALA A 354 2.36 -20.25 -8.25
C ALA A 354 1.63 -19.87 -6.96
N ASN A 355 0.74 -20.77 -6.54
CA ASN A 355 0.05 -20.71 -5.26
C ASN A 355 0.32 -22.00 -4.48
N GLY A 356 1.58 -22.20 -4.09
CA GLY A 356 2.04 -23.44 -3.48
C GLY A 356 2.41 -24.54 -4.49
N PRO A 357 3.02 -25.65 -4.02
CA PRO A 357 3.65 -26.66 -4.88
C PRO A 357 2.66 -27.42 -5.77
N ASN A 358 1.38 -27.46 -5.40
CA ASN A 358 0.34 -28.18 -6.13
C ASN A 358 -0.46 -27.30 -7.11
N HIS A 359 -0.18 -25.99 -7.16
CA HIS A 359 -0.93 -25.03 -7.97
C HIS A 359 0.01 -24.04 -8.67
N ILE A 360 0.81 -24.57 -9.59
CA ILE A 360 1.74 -23.81 -10.42
C ILE A 360 1.05 -23.52 -11.76
N GLU A 361 0.84 -22.25 -12.10
CA GLU A 361 0.36 -21.85 -13.42
C GLU A 361 1.50 -21.97 -14.43
N PHE A 362 2.62 -21.32 -14.12
CA PHE A 362 3.87 -21.41 -14.87
C PHE A 362 5.02 -20.86 -14.01
N ASP A 363 6.12 -21.63 -13.92
CA ASP A 363 7.36 -21.22 -13.27
C ASP A 363 8.57 -21.78 -14.05
N ASP A 364 9.37 -20.89 -14.63
CA ASP A 364 10.63 -21.20 -15.31
C ASP A 364 11.86 -20.67 -14.54
N GLY A 365 11.70 -20.37 -13.25
CA GLY A 365 12.77 -19.83 -12.40
C GLY A 365 13.08 -18.35 -12.62
N THR A 366 12.27 -17.64 -13.41
CA THR A 366 12.41 -16.20 -13.61
C THR A 366 11.64 -15.43 -12.55
N ILE A 367 12.34 -14.51 -11.87
CA ILE A 367 11.82 -13.72 -10.76
C ILE A 367 11.61 -12.28 -11.23
N ALA A 368 10.46 -11.71 -10.90
CA ALA A 368 10.11 -10.32 -11.14
C ALA A 368 10.15 -9.53 -9.82
N PRO A 369 11.06 -8.55 -9.64
CA PRO A 369 11.12 -7.76 -8.42
C PRO A 369 9.83 -7.02 -8.08
N THR A 370 9.00 -6.64 -9.08
CA THR A 370 7.72 -5.97 -8.83
C THR A 370 6.76 -6.84 -7.98
N ALA A 371 6.76 -8.16 -8.17
CA ALA A 371 5.90 -9.08 -7.44
C ALA A 371 6.14 -8.99 -5.92
N ALA A 372 7.41 -8.95 -5.49
CA ALA A 372 7.77 -8.76 -4.10
C ALA A 372 7.63 -7.30 -3.66
N ALA A 373 8.23 -6.35 -4.41
CA ALA A 373 8.31 -4.96 -3.98
C ALA A 373 6.94 -4.28 -3.86
N SER A 374 6.01 -4.59 -4.77
CA SER A 374 4.64 -4.07 -4.74
C SER A 374 3.73 -4.78 -3.74
N SER A 375 4.24 -5.79 -3.04
CA SER A 375 3.54 -6.46 -1.94
C SER A 375 3.83 -5.84 -0.56
N ILE A 376 4.55 -4.71 -0.51
CA ILE A 376 4.97 -4.05 0.75
C ILE A 376 3.79 -3.66 1.65
N ILE A 377 2.62 -3.31 1.07
CA ILE A 377 1.40 -3.02 1.86
C ILE A 377 0.91 -4.23 2.65
N TYR A 378 1.22 -5.44 2.19
CA TYR A 378 0.68 -6.68 2.76
C TYR A 378 1.57 -7.24 3.86
N ASN A 379 2.88 -7.25 3.62
CA ASN A 379 3.84 -7.81 4.55
C ASN A 379 5.21 -7.12 4.44
N PRO A 380 5.38 -5.94 5.06
CA PRO A 380 6.63 -5.19 5.00
C PRO A 380 7.82 -5.94 5.67
N ASN A 381 7.57 -6.74 6.71
CA ASN A 381 8.58 -7.61 7.34
C ASN A 381 9.23 -8.58 6.36
N LEU A 382 8.43 -9.11 5.43
CA LEU A 382 8.92 -10.03 4.42
C LEU A 382 9.55 -9.28 3.23
N VAL A 383 8.89 -8.21 2.80
CA VAL A 383 9.21 -7.52 1.55
C VAL A 383 10.47 -6.66 1.67
N ILE A 384 10.67 -5.93 2.77
CA ILE A 384 11.84 -5.05 2.91
C ILE A 384 13.16 -5.86 2.87
N PRO A 385 13.32 -6.95 3.64
CA PRO A 385 14.50 -7.81 3.52
C PRO A 385 14.67 -8.44 2.14
N THR A 386 13.56 -8.77 1.45
CA THR A 386 13.59 -9.29 0.08
C THR A 386 14.17 -8.26 -0.90
N ILE A 387 13.71 -7.00 -0.82
CA ILE A 387 14.25 -5.90 -1.63
C ILE A 387 15.75 -5.71 -1.36
N GLN A 388 16.15 -5.69 -0.09
CA GLN A 388 17.55 -5.55 0.29
C GLN A 388 18.40 -6.69 -0.27
N ASN A 389 17.97 -7.93 -0.09
CA ASN A 389 18.71 -9.10 -0.55
C ASN A 389 18.83 -9.12 -2.08
N MET A 390 17.77 -8.83 -2.83
CA MET A 390 17.83 -8.72 -4.29
C MET A 390 18.80 -7.63 -4.74
N TYR A 391 18.75 -6.47 -4.11
CA TYR A 391 19.66 -5.36 -4.39
C TYR A 391 21.12 -5.75 -4.14
N GLN A 392 21.42 -6.35 -2.99
CA GLN A 392 22.77 -6.76 -2.59
C GLN A 392 23.34 -7.86 -3.49
N LYS A 393 22.55 -8.91 -3.73
CA LYS A 393 23.00 -10.14 -4.42
C LYS A 393 23.07 -9.97 -5.94
N TYR A 394 22.18 -9.15 -6.50
CA TYR A 394 21.97 -9.07 -7.96
C TYR A 394 22.02 -7.64 -8.53
N GLY A 395 21.98 -6.60 -7.70
CA GLY A 395 21.95 -5.21 -8.16
C GLY A 395 23.15 -4.85 -9.04
N SER A 396 24.37 -5.12 -8.56
CA SER A 396 25.60 -4.89 -9.33
C SER A 396 25.72 -5.79 -10.57
N LYS A 397 25.15 -7.00 -10.50
CA LYS A 397 25.14 -8.00 -11.59
C LYS A 397 24.24 -7.63 -12.77
N GLY A 398 23.36 -6.65 -12.61
CA GLY A 398 22.54 -6.13 -13.70
C GLY A 398 21.09 -5.86 -13.35
N LEU A 399 20.63 -6.30 -12.18
CA LEU A 399 19.24 -6.13 -11.76
C LEU A 399 18.90 -4.68 -11.41
N TRP A 400 19.86 -3.87 -10.97
CA TRP A 400 19.62 -2.49 -10.53
C TRP A 400 20.31 -1.47 -11.44
N ARG A 401 19.52 -0.56 -12.04
CA ARG A 401 20.00 0.47 -12.98
C ARG A 401 19.19 1.79 -12.84
N LYS A 402 18.92 2.47 -13.96
CA LYS A 402 18.37 3.84 -14.05
C LYS A 402 17.06 4.01 -13.28
N TYR A 403 16.11 3.09 -13.44
CA TYR A 403 14.78 3.15 -12.81
C TYR A 403 14.63 2.19 -11.63
N GLY A 404 15.73 1.84 -10.96
CA GLY A 404 15.73 0.87 -9.86
C GLY A 404 15.85 -0.56 -10.42
N PHE A 405 15.03 -1.47 -9.91
CA PHE A 405 14.99 -2.85 -10.40
C PHE A 405 14.51 -2.93 -11.84
N LYS A 406 15.20 -3.72 -12.66
CA LYS A 406 14.72 -4.13 -13.97
C LYS A 406 13.57 -5.11 -13.85
N ASP A 407 12.89 -5.34 -14.97
CA ASP A 407 11.67 -6.14 -15.07
C ASP A 407 11.77 -7.51 -14.39
N ALA A 408 12.81 -8.26 -14.75
CA ALA A 408 13.01 -9.61 -14.25
C ALA A 408 14.47 -10.07 -14.33
N PHE A 409 14.76 -11.19 -13.68
CA PHE A 409 16.03 -11.91 -13.78
C PHE A 409 15.82 -13.40 -13.58
N ASN A 410 16.73 -14.21 -14.13
CA ASN A 410 16.71 -15.65 -14.00
C ASN A 410 18.13 -16.14 -13.68
N PRO A 411 18.43 -16.44 -12.39
CA PRO A 411 19.77 -16.90 -12.00
C PRO A 411 20.16 -18.24 -12.62
N THR A 412 19.19 -19.14 -12.89
CA THR A 412 19.44 -20.42 -13.56
C THR A 412 20.01 -20.22 -14.96
N ALA A 413 19.43 -19.27 -15.72
CA ALA A 413 19.88 -18.92 -17.06
C ALA A 413 21.03 -17.89 -17.07
N GLY A 414 21.44 -17.35 -15.93
CA GLY A 414 22.38 -16.24 -15.84
C GLY A 414 21.88 -14.96 -16.54
N TRP A 415 20.57 -14.76 -16.57
CA TRP A 415 19.91 -13.73 -17.38
C TRP A 415 19.35 -12.59 -16.52
N PHE A 416 19.40 -11.37 -17.05
CA PHE A 416 18.76 -10.18 -16.52
C PHE A 416 18.04 -9.47 -17.67
N ALA A 417 16.85 -8.93 -17.40
CA ALA A 417 16.12 -8.12 -18.37
C ALA A 417 16.99 -6.98 -18.92
N SER A 418 16.75 -6.55 -20.16
CA SER A 418 17.45 -5.42 -20.77
C SER A 418 16.90 -4.09 -20.28
N ASP A 419 15.60 -4.04 -20.02
CA ASP A 419 14.75 -2.87 -19.91
C ASP A 419 13.79 -2.99 -18.71
N TYR A 420 12.72 -2.19 -18.76
CA TYR A 420 11.75 -1.94 -17.69
C TYR A 420 10.37 -1.85 -18.33
N LEU A 421 9.34 -2.39 -17.66
CA LEU A 421 7.94 -2.23 -18.07
C LEU A 421 7.23 -1.20 -17.18
N GLY A 422 6.42 -0.32 -17.78
CA GLY A 422 5.63 0.67 -17.05
C GLY A 422 4.64 0.02 -16.09
N ILE A 423 4.08 -1.13 -16.49
CA ILE A 423 3.12 -1.87 -15.67
C ILE A 423 3.76 -2.56 -14.45
N ASP A 424 5.08 -2.78 -14.47
CA ASP A 424 5.82 -3.35 -13.34
C ASP A 424 6.41 -2.24 -12.46
N GLN A 425 6.82 -1.12 -13.05
CA GLN A 425 7.36 0.03 -12.32
C GLN A 425 6.28 0.81 -11.57
N GLY A 426 5.07 0.89 -12.12
CA GLY A 426 3.97 1.67 -11.54
C GLY A 426 3.53 1.16 -10.16
N PRO A 427 3.20 -0.14 -10.01
CA PRO A 427 2.82 -0.72 -8.73
C PRO A 427 3.88 -0.55 -7.64
N ILE A 428 5.18 -0.53 -7.97
CA ILE A 428 6.25 -0.27 -6.99
C ILE A 428 6.07 1.11 -6.38
N VAL A 429 5.86 2.14 -7.20
CA VAL A 429 5.69 3.52 -6.70
C VAL A 429 4.41 3.65 -5.87
N LEU A 430 3.30 3.13 -6.39
CA LEU A 430 1.97 3.27 -5.80
C LEU A 430 1.82 2.53 -4.48
N MET A 431 2.31 1.29 -4.41
CA MET A 431 2.19 0.46 -3.21
C MET A 431 3.13 0.93 -2.10
N ILE A 432 4.34 1.41 -2.44
CA ILE A 432 5.23 2.03 -1.44
C ILE A 432 4.57 3.28 -0.83
N GLU A 433 3.92 4.13 -1.64
CA GLU A 433 3.26 5.32 -1.09
C GLU A 433 2.03 4.95 -0.24
N ASN A 434 1.22 3.99 -0.68
CA ASN A 434 0.09 3.51 0.12
C ASN A 434 0.53 2.90 1.45
N TRP A 435 1.66 2.18 1.49
CA TRP A 435 2.23 1.67 2.73
C TRP A 435 2.65 2.81 3.68
N ARG A 436 3.24 3.89 3.15
CA ARG A 436 3.70 5.02 3.98
C ARG A 436 2.58 5.80 4.66
N ASN A 437 1.52 6.10 3.91
CA ASN A 437 0.49 7.04 4.36
C ASN A 437 -0.89 6.83 3.72
N GLY A 438 -1.06 5.79 2.89
CA GLY A 438 -2.32 5.53 2.17
C GLY A 438 -2.67 6.59 1.13
N PHE A 439 -1.69 7.29 0.53
CA PHE A 439 -1.93 8.45 -0.34
C PHE A 439 -2.96 8.17 -1.44
N VAL A 440 -2.80 7.09 -2.22
CA VAL A 440 -3.70 6.78 -3.33
C VAL A 440 -5.10 6.50 -2.81
N TRP A 441 -5.19 5.68 -1.77
CA TRP A 441 -6.44 5.34 -1.11
C TRP A 441 -7.18 6.56 -0.54
N LYS A 442 -6.46 7.50 0.07
CA LYS A 442 -7.02 8.75 0.65
C LYS A 442 -7.80 9.56 -0.39
N TYR A 443 -7.36 9.56 -1.64
CA TYR A 443 -8.05 10.25 -2.72
C TYR A 443 -9.08 9.36 -3.42
N MET A 444 -8.71 8.13 -3.81
CA MET A 444 -9.62 7.22 -4.52
C MET A 444 -10.90 6.94 -3.74
N MET A 445 -10.78 6.70 -2.43
CA MET A 445 -11.93 6.37 -1.59
C MET A 445 -12.87 7.56 -1.33
N LYS A 446 -12.56 8.76 -1.83
CA LYS A 446 -13.49 9.91 -1.85
C LYS A 446 -14.40 9.89 -3.07
N ASP A 447 -13.97 9.27 -4.16
CA ASP A 447 -14.60 9.37 -5.46
C ASP A 447 -16.04 8.80 -5.47
N PRO A 448 -17.03 9.54 -6.01
CA PRO A 448 -18.43 9.11 -5.98
C PRO A 448 -18.72 7.90 -6.89
N VAL A 449 -18.01 7.74 -8.01
CA VAL A 449 -18.15 6.58 -8.90
C VAL A 449 -17.62 5.35 -8.18
N VAL A 450 -16.44 5.44 -7.56
CA VAL A 450 -15.87 4.33 -6.77
C VAL A 450 -16.79 3.91 -5.63
N LYS A 451 -17.28 4.86 -4.82
CA LYS A 451 -18.20 4.58 -3.71
C LYS A 451 -19.50 3.91 -4.17
N LYS A 452 -20.11 4.45 -5.24
CA LYS A 452 -21.33 3.89 -5.82
C LYS A 452 -21.07 2.48 -6.35
N GLY A 453 -19.94 2.27 -7.04
CA GLY A 453 -19.55 0.98 -7.56
C GLY A 453 -19.39 -0.09 -6.49
N LEU A 454 -18.57 0.19 -5.47
CA LEU A 454 -18.41 -0.68 -4.31
C LEU A 454 -19.76 -1.04 -3.67
N SER A 455 -20.62 -0.05 -3.45
CA SER A 455 -21.96 -0.28 -2.89
C SER A 455 -22.84 -1.19 -3.76
N LEU A 456 -22.84 -0.99 -5.08
CA LEU A 456 -23.63 -1.80 -6.02
C LEU A 456 -23.13 -3.24 -6.14
N LEU A 457 -21.83 -3.45 -5.92
CA LEU A 457 -21.20 -4.77 -5.88
C LEU A 457 -21.35 -5.46 -4.50
N GLY A 458 -22.09 -4.85 -3.58
CA GLY A 458 -22.36 -5.41 -2.26
C GLY A 458 -21.20 -5.31 -1.28
N PHE A 459 -20.20 -4.45 -1.54
CA PHE A 459 -19.20 -4.12 -0.53
C PHE A 459 -19.86 -3.32 0.59
N THR A 460 -19.72 -3.83 1.80
CA THR A 460 -20.14 -3.13 3.01
C THR A 460 -18.94 -2.84 3.89
N LYS A 461 -19.07 -1.78 4.68
CA LYS A 461 -18.08 -1.43 5.69
C LYS A 461 -18.12 -2.48 6.80
N THR A 462 -16.99 -3.13 7.05
CA THR A 462 -16.86 -4.12 8.13
C THR A 462 -16.45 -3.47 9.44
N SER A 463 -15.74 -2.33 9.37
CA SER A 463 -15.30 -1.54 10.52
C SER A 463 -14.97 -0.10 10.13
N ASP A 464 -14.97 0.83 11.09
CA ASP A 464 -14.31 2.13 10.92
C ASP A 464 -12.79 1.97 10.82
N TYR A 465 -12.11 2.96 10.23
CA TYR A 465 -10.66 3.06 10.38
C TYR A 465 -10.35 3.10 11.89
N PRO A 466 -9.32 2.39 12.36
CA PRO A 466 -8.98 2.34 13.78
C PRO A 466 -8.95 3.74 14.42
N PHE A 467 -9.50 3.85 15.64
CA PHE A 467 -9.52 5.08 16.45
C PHE A 467 -10.41 6.24 15.97
N GLU A 468 -11.21 6.09 14.90
CA GLU A 468 -12.12 7.14 14.42
C GLU A 468 -13.00 7.75 15.52
N THR A 469 -13.55 6.93 16.43
CA THR A 469 -14.33 7.40 17.58
C THR A 469 -13.52 8.28 18.54
N ALA A 470 -12.24 7.97 18.76
CA ALA A 470 -11.37 8.77 19.60
C ALA A 470 -11.07 10.13 18.95
N ILE A 471 -10.88 10.16 17.63
CA ILE A 471 -10.61 11.41 16.89
C ILE A 471 -11.82 12.32 16.90
N LYS A 472 -13.02 11.79 16.65
CA LYS A 472 -14.28 12.56 16.76
C LYS A 472 -14.47 13.17 18.14
N LYS A 473 -14.00 12.48 19.20
CA LYS A 473 -14.05 13.03 20.56
C LYS A 473 -13.14 14.24 20.73
N PHE A 474 -11.94 14.24 20.15
CA PHE A 474 -11.07 15.43 20.15
C PHE A 474 -11.72 16.60 19.40
N GLU A 475 -12.25 16.34 18.21
CA GLU A 475 -12.93 17.37 17.40
C GLU A 475 -14.12 17.98 18.14
N GLN A 476 -14.90 17.16 18.87
CA GLN A 476 -15.99 17.64 19.68
C GLN A 476 -15.51 18.42 20.91
N GLN A 477 -14.45 17.97 21.58
CA GLN A 477 -13.85 18.67 22.71
C GLN A 477 -13.37 20.06 22.30
N ASP A 478 -12.71 20.19 21.16
CA ASP A 478 -12.17 21.48 20.70
C ASP A 478 -13.25 22.49 20.32
N LYS A 479 -14.40 22.02 19.82
CA LYS A 479 -15.56 22.88 19.62
C LYS A 479 -16.09 23.44 20.95
N THR A 480 -16.05 22.65 22.01
CA THR A 480 -16.58 23.04 23.33
C THR A 480 -15.57 23.81 24.18
N ASN A 481 -14.28 23.49 24.07
CA ASN A 481 -13.19 24.08 24.82
C ASN A 481 -11.98 24.24 23.89
N PRO A 482 -11.89 25.37 23.15
CA PRO A 482 -10.83 25.57 22.19
C PRO A 482 -9.43 25.42 22.81
N PRO A 483 -8.51 24.71 22.14
CA PRO A 483 -7.17 24.48 22.65
C PRO A 483 -6.38 25.79 22.76
N PRO A 484 -5.43 25.90 23.71
CA PRO A 484 -4.59 27.08 23.85
C PRO A 484 -3.72 27.31 22.61
N LYS A 485 -3.54 28.58 22.24
CA LYS A 485 -2.54 28.99 21.24
C LYS A 485 -1.12 28.92 21.82
N ASP A 486 -0.14 28.83 20.93
CA ASP A 486 1.30 28.79 21.24
C ASP A 486 1.68 27.64 22.20
N ALA A 487 0.93 26.54 22.11
CA ALA A 487 1.11 25.35 22.92
C ALA A 487 2.02 24.32 22.25
N VAL A 488 2.63 23.47 23.08
CA VAL A 488 3.31 22.26 22.66
C VAL A 488 2.29 21.13 22.53
N LEU A 489 2.22 20.53 21.36
CA LEU A 489 1.30 19.43 21.08
C LEU A 489 1.97 18.10 21.39
N PHE A 490 1.38 17.32 22.28
CA PHE A 490 1.80 15.95 22.58
C PHE A 490 0.92 14.98 21.79
N VAL A 491 1.49 14.27 20.83
CA VAL A 491 0.81 13.28 19.97
C VAL A 491 1.41 11.91 20.25
N GLY A 492 0.58 10.88 20.30
CA GLY A 492 1.09 9.53 20.45
C GLY A 492 0.09 8.54 21.01
N SER A 493 0.62 7.45 21.54
CA SER A 493 -0.20 6.35 22.02
C SER A 493 -0.79 6.53 23.43
N SER A 494 -1.19 5.41 24.05
CA SER A 494 -1.78 5.38 25.38
C SER A 494 -0.88 6.01 26.45
N SER A 495 0.45 5.97 26.29
CA SER A 495 1.39 6.61 27.23
C SER A 495 1.21 8.14 27.25
N ILE A 496 0.97 8.78 26.10
CA ILE A 496 0.63 10.20 26.07
C ILE A 496 -0.79 10.41 26.61
N ARG A 497 -1.76 9.60 26.20
CA ARG A 497 -3.17 9.70 26.65
C ARG A 497 -3.31 9.60 28.17
N MET A 498 -2.46 8.81 28.81
CA MET A 498 -2.51 8.50 30.24
C MET A 498 -1.67 9.45 31.10
N TRP A 499 -0.91 10.37 30.50
CA TRP A 499 -0.18 11.42 31.23
C TRP A 499 -1.13 12.49 31.78
N LYS A 500 -1.85 12.18 32.87
CA LYS A 500 -2.90 13.05 33.44
C LYS A 500 -2.35 14.35 34.03
N SER A 501 -1.12 14.33 34.51
CA SER A 501 -0.39 15.48 35.05
C SER A 501 0.31 16.34 34.01
N LEU A 502 0.23 16.02 32.71
CA LEU A 502 1.02 16.66 31.63
C LEU A 502 1.07 18.19 31.72
N GLN A 503 -0.07 18.86 31.90
CA GLN A 503 -0.12 20.32 31.96
C GLN A 503 0.58 20.90 33.20
N ASN A 504 0.57 20.18 34.33
CA ASN A 504 1.27 20.59 35.55
C ASN A 504 2.77 20.33 35.43
N ASP A 505 3.14 19.15 34.91
CA ASP A 505 4.54 18.74 34.76
C ASP A 505 5.30 19.66 33.81
N MET A 506 4.65 20.09 32.73
CA MET A 506 5.22 20.99 31.72
C MET A 506 5.14 22.47 32.10
N ALA A 507 4.41 22.86 33.14
CA ALA A 507 4.23 24.27 33.50
C ALA A 507 5.57 25.02 33.65
N PRO A 508 5.72 26.24 33.09
CA PRO A 508 4.68 27.10 32.52
C PRO A 508 4.37 26.86 31.03
N ILE A 509 4.90 25.79 30.41
CA ILE A 509 4.63 25.47 29.00
C ILE A 509 3.17 25.04 28.85
N LYS A 510 2.43 25.68 27.93
CA LYS A 510 1.06 25.29 27.57
C LYS A 510 1.11 24.03 26.73
N THR A 511 0.23 23.07 27.02
CA THR A 511 0.21 21.77 26.35
C THR A 511 -1.14 21.44 25.74
N ILE A 512 -1.12 20.64 24.68
CA ILE A 512 -2.30 20.00 24.10
C ILE A 512 -2.02 18.50 24.08
N ASN A 513 -2.91 17.69 24.66
CA ASN A 513 -2.78 16.23 24.64
C ASN A 513 -3.65 15.63 23.52
N ARG A 514 -3.01 15.00 22.55
CA ARG A 514 -3.62 14.21 21.47
C ARG A 514 -3.09 12.78 21.47
N GLY A 515 -2.95 12.22 22.66
CA GLY A 515 -2.70 10.81 22.85
C GLY A 515 -3.97 9.98 22.70
N PHE A 516 -3.96 8.93 21.87
CA PHE A 516 -5.08 7.99 21.73
C PHE A 516 -4.61 6.55 21.92
N GLY A 517 -5.46 5.69 22.49
CA GLY A 517 -5.00 4.44 23.09
C GLY A 517 -4.65 3.39 22.04
N GLY A 518 -3.46 2.78 22.13
CA GLY A 518 -3.04 1.68 21.27
C GLY A 518 -2.70 2.09 19.83
N SER A 519 -2.55 3.40 19.56
CA SER A 519 -2.15 3.88 18.25
C SER A 519 -0.72 3.47 17.89
N GLU A 520 -0.44 3.56 16.62
CA GLU A 520 0.85 3.31 16.00
C GLU A 520 1.17 4.51 15.11
N ALA A 521 2.40 4.65 14.64
CA ALA A 521 2.84 5.84 13.90
C ALA A 521 1.99 6.12 12.64
N GLU A 522 1.55 5.06 11.92
CA GLU A 522 0.66 5.18 10.76
C GLU A 522 -0.68 5.85 11.09
N HIS A 523 -1.20 5.66 12.30
CA HIS A 523 -2.48 6.23 12.71
C HIS A 523 -2.34 7.74 12.95
N ALA A 524 -1.21 8.18 13.52
CA ALA A 524 -0.91 9.59 13.68
C ALA A 524 -0.72 10.29 12.32
N ILE A 525 -0.12 9.61 11.34
CA ILE A 525 -0.01 10.07 9.95
C ILE A 525 -1.39 10.17 9.30
N HIS A 526 -2.21 9.11 9.40
CA HIS A 526 -3.55 9.07 8.81
C HIS A 526 -4.42 10.23 9.32
N PHE A 527 -4.39 10.48 10.63
CA PHE A 527 -5.20 11.52 11.25
C PHE A 527 -4.52 12.90 11.32
N PHE A 528 -3.36 13.09 10.72
CA PHE A 528 -2.56 14.32 10.85
C PHE A 528 -3.38 15.60 10.63
N ASP A 529 -4.19 15.63 9.57
CA ASP A 529 -5.04 16.77 9.17
C ASP A 529 -6.13 17.10 10.21
N ARG A 530 -6.40 16.18 11.15
CA ARG A 530 -7.43 16.28 12.19
C ARG A 530 -6.84 16.45 13.59
N ILE A 531 -5.67 15.89 13.87
CA ILE A 531 -5.08 15.84 15.22
C ILE A 531 -3.76 16.58 15.36
N VAL A 532 -3.18 17.11 14.27
CA VAL A 532 -1.93 17.89 14.30
C VAL A 532 -2.08 19.23 13.59
N GLU A 533 -2.46 19.21 12.31
CA GLU A 533 -2.54 20.41 11.47
C GLU A 533 -3.41 21.54 12.06
N PRO A 534 -4.62 21.25 12.62
CA PRO A 534 -5.51 22.31 13.10
C PRO A 534 -4.93 23.16 14.25
N TYR A 535 -3.99 22.62 15.02
CA TYR A 535 -3.48 23.28 16.24
C TYR A 535 -2.38 24.30 15.97
N LYS A 536 -1.70 24.22 14.81
CA LYS A 536 -0.52 25.05 14.48
C LYS A 536 0.45 25.19 15.67
N PRO A 537 0.91 24.06 16.23
CA PRO A 537 1.60 24.07 17.52
C PRO A 537 2.98 24.72 17.44
N LYS A 538 3.46 25.24 18.58
CA LYS A 538 4.82 25.81 18.71
C LYS A 538 5.89 24.72 18.54
N ALA A 539 5.60 23.52 19.05
CA ALA A 539 6.42 22.33 18.93
C ALA A 539 5.53 21.09 19.04
N ILE A 540 5.99 19.96 18.52
CA ILE A 540 5.31 18.67 18.60
C ILE A 540 6.20 17.71 19.37
N VAL A 541 5.67 17.12 20.44
CA VAL A 541 6.28 15.99 21.13
C VAL A 541 5.55 14.73 20.67
N PHE A 542 6.28 13.82 20.06
CA PHE A 542 5.76 12.63 19.38
C PHE A 542 6.23 11.36 20.10
N TYR A 543 5.29 10.47 20.40
CA TYR A 543 5.57 9.16 21.00
C TYR A 543 4.75 8.07 20.33
N GLU A 544 5.40 7.31 19.45
CA GLU A 544 4.88 6.08 18.83
C GLU A 544 6.03 5.08 18.67
N GLY A 545 5.73 3.85 18.24
CA GLY A 545 6.72 2.79 18.05
C GLY A 545 6.62 1.66 19.06
N ASP A 546 6.10 1.90 20.27
CA ASP A 546 5.95 0.81 21.23
C ASP A 546 4.87 -0.19 20.81
N ASN A 547 3.75 0.30 20.27
CA ASN A 547 2.67 -0.53 19.73
C ASN A 547 3.04 -1.08 18.36
N ASP A 548 3.69 -0.30 17.51
CA ASP A 548 4.15 -0.72 16.18
C ASP A 548 5.01 -2.00 16.28
N ILE A 549 6.05 -1.98 17.12
CA ILE A 549 6.89 -3.16 17.30
C ILE A 549 6.11 -4.32 17.94
N ALA A 550 5.21 -4.03 18.89
CA ALA A 550 4.41 -5.05 19.56
C ALA A 550 3.33 -5.70 18.66
N SER A 551 2.88 -5.00 17.61
CA SER A 551 2.01 -5.55 16.56
C SER A 551 2.79 -6.26 15.46
N GLY A 552 4.13 -6.28 15.57
CA GLY A 552 5.03 -7.02 14.70
C GLY A 552 5.66 -6.17 13.60
N LYS A 553 5.50 -4.84 13.56
CA LYS A 553 6.18 -4.01 12.55
C LYS A 553 7.70 -4.06 12.73
N PRO A 554 8.48 -4.04 11.64
CA PRO A 554 9.92 -4.03 11.74
C PRO A 554 10.41 -2.64 12.17
N PRO A 555 11.58 -2.53 12.84
CA PRO A 555 12.15 -1.25 13.25
C PRO A 555 12.25 -0.19 12.14
N VAL A 556 12.58 -0.62 10.93
CA VAL A 556 12.65 0.25 9.74
C VAL A 556 11.31 0.92 9.42
N GLU A 557 10.19 0.23 9.62
CA GLU A 557 8.86 0.78 9.34
C GLU A 557 8.50 1.90 10.30
N VAL A 558 8.86 1.75 11.58
CA VAL A 558 8.70 2.82 12.58
C VAL A 558 9.49 4.06 12.16
N LEU A 559 10.74 3.89 11.70
CA LEU A 559 11.53 5.00 11.13
C LEU A 559 10.83 5.61 9.90
N VAL A 560 10.34 4.80 8.96
CA VAL A 560 9.68 5.30 7.76
C VAL A 560 8.43 6.11 8.10
N HIS A 561 7.59 5.63 9.01
CA HIS A 561 6.44 6.39 9.50
C HIS A 561 6.87 7.66 10.23
N PHE A 562 7.90 7.62 11.07
CA PHE A 562 8.36 8.85 11.73
C PHE A 562 8.90 9.89 10.72
N LYS A 563 9.65 9.46 9.69
CA LYS A 563 10.09 10.32 8.58
C LYS A 563 8.89 10.92 7.85
N GLU A 564 7.85 10.13 7.62
CA GLU A 564 6.62 10.57 6.97
C GLU A 564 5.84 11.59 7.80
N PHE A 565 5.72 11.36 9.11
CA PHE A 565 5.15 12.33 10.04
C PHE A 565 5.92 13.67 9.99
N CYS A 566 7.26 13.62 10.09
CA CYS A 566 8.10 14.81 9.99
C CYS A 566 7.95 15.53 8.65
N ARG A 567 7.77 14.79 7.54
CA ARG A 567 7.51 15.36 6.22
C ARG A 567 6.20 16.16 6.22
N GLN A 568 5.12 15.60 6.75
CA GLN A 568 3.82 16.30 6.84
C GLN A 568 3.92 17.56 7.72
N VAL A 569 4.66 17.51 8.83
CA VAL A 569 4.97 18.70 9.64
C VAL A 569 5.70 19.75 8.82
N ASN A 570 6.78 19.39 8.12
CA ASN A 570 7.56 20.33 7.32
C ASN A 570 6.72 21.01 6.24
N GLN A 571 5.84 20.25 5.57
CA GLN A 571 4.99 20.78 4.50
C GLN A 571 3.87 21.69 5.01
N LYS A 572 3.20 21.31 6.09
CA LYS A 572 1.95 21.95 6.51
C LYS A 572 2.14 22.96 7.64
N LEU A 573 3.22 22.81 8.42
CA LEU A 573 3.46 23.54 9.65
C LEU A 573 4.79 24.31 9.64
N LYS A 574 5.35 24.63 8.46
CA LYS A 574 6.50 25.53 8.31
C LYS A 574 7.69 25.16 9.21
N ASN A 575 8.07 23.88 9.21
CA ASN A 575 9.24 23.40 9.95
C ASN A 575 9.10 23.44 11.50
N THR A 576 7.87 23.41 12.04
CA THR A 576 7.61 23.26 13.49
C THR A 576 8.52 22.18 14.10
N PRO A 577 9.26 22.47 15.18
CA PRO A 577 10.12 21.51 15.84
C PRO A 577 9.38 20.23 16.27
N VAL A 578 9.96 19.07 15.96
CA VAL A 578 9.44 17.75 16.36
C VAL A 578 10.40 17.09 17.34
N TYR A 579 9.89 16.59 18.45
CA TYR A 579 10.66 15.89 19.48
C TYR A 579 10.15 14.46 19.58
N PHE A 580 10.95 13.50 19.13
CA PHE A 580 10.67 12.09 19.31
C PHE A 580 11.06 11.66 20.72
N ILE A 581 10.08 11.23 21.51
CA ILE A 581 10.35 10.53 22.77
C ILE A 581 10.76 9.10 22.40
N SER A 582 11.94 8.67 22.84
CA SER A 582 12.41 7.29 22.65
C SER A 582 11.33 6.28 23.02
N ILE A 583 11.18 5.22 22.22
CA ILE A 583 10.33 4.08 22.55
C ILE A 583 10.78 3.54 23.90
N LYS A 584 9.86 3.48 24.87
CA LYS A 584 10.21 3.12 26.24
C LYS A 584 10.33 1.61 26.43
N PRO A 585 11.21 1.15 27.33
CA PRO A 585 11.12 -0.21 27.84
C PRO A 585 9.85 -0.40 28.69
N SER A 586 9.33 -1.61 28.74
CA SER A 586 8.36 -2.02 29.77
C SER A 586 8.51 -3.49 30.10
N ILE A 587 8.16 -3.87 31.33
CA ILE A 587 8.22 -5.28 31.74
C ILE A 587 7.25 -6.12 30.91
N ALA A 588 6.06 -5.59 30.62
CA ALA A 588 5.06 -6.25 29.78
C ALA A 588 5.56 -6.51 28.33
N ARG A 589 6.50 -5.70 27.81
CA ARG A 589 7.04 -5.82 26.45
C ARG A 589 8.53 -6.15 26.41
N LYS A 590 9.09 -6.72 27.48
CA LYS A 590 10.52 -7.04 27.58
C LYS A 590 11.05 -7.88 26.41
N LYS A 591 10.21 -8.78 25.85
CA LYS A 591 10.58 -9.66 24.73
C LYS A 591 10.95 -8.89 23.45
N VAL A 592 10.25 -7.80 23.18
CA VAL A 592 10.42 -6.99 21.96
C VAL A 592 11.27 -5.74 22.18
N TRP A 593 11.82 -5.57 23.39
CA TRP A 593 12.71 -4.46 23.73
C TRP A 593 13.92 -4.34 22.79
N PRO A 594 14.60 -5.43 22.36
CA PRO A 594 15.70 -5.32 21.40
C PRO A 594 15.31 -4.64 20.08
N GLN A 595 14.13 -4.97 19.53
CA GLN A 595 13.60 -4.34 18.31
C GLN A 595 13.26 -2.86 18.53
N MET A 596 12.73 -2.51 19.72
CA MET A 596 12.50 -1.12 20.09
C MET A 596 13.81 -0.33 20.22
N GLN A 597 14.89 -0.96 20.72
CA GLN A 597 16.22 -0.35 20.77
C GLN A 597 16.79 -0.10 19.36
N GLU A 598 16.60 -1.04 18.44
CA GLU A 598 16.98 -0.87 17.04
C GLU A 598 16.21 0.29 16.40
N ALA A 599 14.88 0.37 16.59
CA ALA A 599 14.07 1.47 16.11
C ALA A 599 14.50 2.81 16.71
N ASN A 600 14.80 2.83 18.01
CA ASN A 600 15.34 4.00 18.71
C ASN A 600 16.67 4.47 18.11
N ALA A 601 17.59 3.56 17.80
CA ALA A 601 18.87 3.89 17.18
C ALA A 601 18.67 4.50 15.79
N LEU A 602 17.85 3.88 14.95
CA LEU A 602 17.50 4.36 13.61
C LEU A 602 16.88 5.76 13.64
N ILE A 603 15.96 6.00 14.59
CA ILE A 603 15.28 7.29 14.74
C ILE A 603 16.24 8.35 15.27
N LYS A 604 17.09 8.02 16.25
CA LYS A 604 18.10 8.93 16.75
C LYS A 604 19.04 9.37 15.64
N GLU A 605 19.56 8.44 14.84
CA GLU A 605 20.40 8.76 13.69
C GLU A 605 19.69 9.71 12.72
N PHE A 606 18.41 9.47 12.42
CA PHE A 606 17.63 10.37 11.58
C PHE A 606 17.52 11.78 12.18
N CYS A 607 17.20 11.90 13.47
CA CYS A 607 17.17 13.18 14.18
C CYS A 607 18.52 13.91 14.10
N ASP A 608 19.64 13.20 14.28
CA ASP A 608 21.00 13.78 14.21
C ASP A 608 21.32 14.39 12.83
N THR A 609 20.60 13.99 11.76
CA THR A 609 20.73 14.55 10.41
C THR A 609 19.77 15.71 10.11
N ARG A 610 19.04 16.24 11.10
CA ARG A 610 18.01 17.27 10.92
C ARG A 610 18.18 18.39 11.95
N GLN A 611 17.90 19.63 11.54
CA GLN A 611 18.06 20.79 12.44
C GLN A 611 16.87 21.00 13.38
N ASN A 612 15.68 20.54 12.99
CA ASN A 612 14.41 20.81 13.70
C ASN A 612 13.70 19.54 14.17
N VAL A 613 14.40 18.40 14.18
CA VAL A 613 13.89 17.12 14.67
C VAL A 613 14.84 16.62 15.74
N PHE A 614 14.32 16.40 16.94
CA PHE A 614 15.10 16.11 18.13
C PHE A 614 14.74 14.74 18.68
N TYR A 615 15.73 14.03 19.20
CA TYR A 615 15.54 12.77 19.92
C TYR A 615 15.66 13.01 21.42
N ILE A 616 14.72 12.48 22.20
CA ILE A 616 14.72 12.54 23.67
C ILE A 616 14.85 11.12 24.20
N ASP A 617 16.02 10.79 24.76
CA ASP A 617 16.30 9.48 25.34
C ASP A 617 15.66 9.35 26.73
N THR A 618 14.35 9.15 26.77
CA THR A 618 13.63 8.84 28.02
C THR A 618 13.81 7.40 28.46
N ALA A 619 14.16 6.50 27.54
CA ALA A 619 14.41 5.10 27.81
C ALA A 619 15.58 4.90 28.79
N ALA A 620 16.67 5.67 28.65
CA ALA A 620 17.81 5.61 29.56
C ALA A 620 17.40 5.86 31.03
N GLY A 621 16.50 6.80 31.30
CA GLY A 621 16.03 7.09 32.65
C GLY A 621 15.11 6.02 33.25
N MET A 622 14.64 5.09 32.42
CA MET A 622 13.74 3.98 32.80
C MET A 622 14.47 2.66 33.04
N LEU A 623 15.80 2.67 32.90
CA LEU A 623 16.67 1.55 33.21
C LEU A 623 17.36 1.77 34.57
N THR A 624 17.71 0.68 35.23
CA THR A 624 18.64 0.68 36.38
C THR A 624 20.07 0.94 35.89
N GLU A 625 20.99 1.19 36.81
CA GLU A 625 22.43 1.31 36.50
C GLU A 625 23.00 0.04 35.84
N THR A 626 22.39 -1.12 36.09
CA THR A 626 22.73 -2.41 35.47
C THR A 626 22.09 -2.64 34.11
N GLY A 627 21.28 -1.68 33.61
CA GLY A 627 20.59 -1.76 32.33
C GLY A 627 19.29 -2.57 32.37
N GLU A 628 18.77 -2.90 33.55
CA GLU A 628 17.49 -3.61 33.70
C GLU A 628 16.31 -2.65 33.69
N ILE A 629 15.14 -3.12 33.23
CA ILE A 629 13.92 -2.31 33.25
C ILE A 629 13.47 -2.13 34.70
N ARG A 630 13.35 -0.87 35.15
CA ARG A 630 12.81 -0.54 36.47
C ARG A 630 11.37 -1.01 36.63
N ASP A 631 11.02 -1.65 37.74
CA ASP A 631 9.65 -2.10 38.02
C ASP A 631 8.82 -1.09 38.82
N ASP A 632 9.49 -0.21 39.58
CA ASP A 632 8.91 0.81 40.44
C ASP A 632 8.25 1.98 39.70
N ILE A 633 8.36 2.03 38.37
CA ILE A 633 7.89 3.12 37.52
C ILE A 633 6.61 2.81 36.73
N PHE A 634 6.04 1.62 36.89
CA PHE A 634 4.83 1.20 36.17
C PHE A 634 3.61 1.10 37.09
N ILE A 635 2.42 1.19 36.49
CA ILE A 635 1.19 0.76 37.14
C ILE A 635 1.06 -0.77 37.05
N LYS A 636 -0.03 -1.32 37.59
CA LYS A 636 -0.28 -2.77 37.69
C LYS A 636 -0.12 -3.55 36.37
N ASP A 637 -0.36 -2.93 35.23
CA ASP A 637 -0.23 -3.60 33.93
C ASP A 637 1.21 -3.77 33.44
N MET A 638 2.18 -3.18 34.16
CA MET A 638 3.60 -3.29 33.85
C MET A 638 3.98 -2.76 32.46
N LEU A 639 3.11 -1.92 31.88
CA LEU A 639 3.25 -1.31 30.57
C LEU A 639 3.20 0.22 30.66
N HIS A 640 2.19 0.76 31.35
CA HIS A 640 1.98 2.19 31.47
C HIS A 640 2.63 2.73 32.74
N MET A 641 3.14 3.96 32.67
CA MET A 641 3.88 4.57 33.76
C MET A 641 2.97 5.02 34.91
N ASN A 642 3.48 4.92 36.12
CA ASN A 642 2.94 5.63 37.30
C ASN A 642 3.54 7.06 37.36
N ASP A 643 3.25 7.80 38.44
CA ASP A 643 3.73 9.17 38.62
C ASP A 643 5.27 9.28 38.61
N THR A 644 5.98 8.31 39.19
CA THR A 644 7.45 8.25 39.17
C THR A 644 7.98 8.06 37.74
N GLY A 645 7.33 7.21 36.95
CA GLY A 645 7.67 7.02 35.54
C GLY A 645 7.43 8.28 34.70
N TYR A 646 6.28 8.93 34.86
CA TYR A 646 6.00 10.20 34.17
C TYR A 646 6.93 11.32 34.60
N LYS A 647 7.42 11.31 35.85
CA LYS A 647 8.40 12.29 36.30
C LYS A 647 9.71 12.21 35.51
N ILE A 648 10.17 11.01 35.16
CA ILE A 648 11.36 10.82 34.29
C ILE A 648 11.13 11.48 32.93
N TRP A 649 9.99 11.19 32.30
CA TRP A 649 9.62 11.81 31.04
C TRP A 649 9.50 13.33 31.15
N ALA A 650 8.85 13.81 32.21
CA ALA A 650 8.65 15.23 32.45
C ALA A 650 9.98 15.99 32.51
N ASP A 651 10.91 15.51 33.34
CA ASP A 651 12.18 16.18 33.58
C ASP A 651 13.01 16.24 32.28
N LEU A 652 13.08 15.14 31.52
CA LEU A 652 13.84 15.06 30.27
C LEU A 652 13.20 15.84 29.11
N VAL A 653 11.88 15.71 28.93
CA VAL A 653 11.16 16.40 27.85
C VAL A 653 11.17 17.90 28.07
N LYS A 654 10.95 18.35 29.30
CA LYS A 654 10.95 19.78 29.64
C LYS A 654 12.33 20.40 29.45
N ALA A 655 13.39 19.72 29.90
CA ALA A 655 14.76 20.17 29.67
C ALA A 655 15.06 20.33 28.18
N GLN A 656 14.68 19.35 27.35
CA GLN A 656 14.91 19.44 25.90
C GLN A 656 14.12 20.57 25.25
N LEU A 657 12.85 20.77 25.61
CA LEU A 657 11.99 21.85 25.09
C LEU A 657 12.47 23.25 25.51
N GLN A 658 13.24 23.37 26.58
CA GLN A 658 13.83 24.64 27.04
C GLN A 658 15.17 24.94 26.37
N ASN A 659 15.98 23.91 26.07
CA ASN A 659 17.29 24.05 25.44
C ASN A 659 17.23 24.41 23.94
N THR A 660 16.06 24.29 23.32
CA THR A 660 15.82 24.39 21.87
C THR A 660 14.94 25.60 21.49
N GLN A 661 14.53 26.39 22.48
CA GLN A 661 13.89 27.72 22.32
C GLN A 661 14.94 28.81 22.41
#